data_AF-A0A1L8DNX7-F1
#
_entry.id   AF-A0A1L8DNX7-F1
#
_cell.length_a   1.000
_cell.length_b   1.000
_cell.length_c   1.000
_cell.angle_alpha   90.00
_cell.angle_beta   90.00
_cell.angle_gamma   90.00
#
_symmetry.space_group_name_H-M   'P 1'
#
loop_
_entity.id
_entity.type
_entity.pdbx_description
1 polymer ?
#
loop_
_entity_poly.entity_id
_entity_poly.type
_entity_poly.pdbx_seq_one_letter_code
_entity_poly.pdbx_strand_id
1 'polypeptide(L)'
;MEKKILNILILVIFGISFTQGQRICYSCDSAVDPNCATLSTIPIPVTKTCASLTDSCVSAIIGTRTIRGCLAEDITGPCEGALCETCGANNCNGAIFPLDRAQCHRCEGAQCATITNNNNLEVCLNYVEGDSCYSVVTDEDTLVTYRGCHSDPATDLGRQECTRLDAQGYCVSCTGAACNSNAAKVPSQLQCTRCSGDTACRYGQPTDFGLQCNYDVVLGRQEYCYSYVTANNQVTRGCLYDPITNANHLAECEAGEPTCQLCTSSLCNHESYAYHTCYACDGHTDPNCGTLENAWYEPEVCPSGTLDQVGCFVATTDGVPMRGCVSLLNPDEISYCQSTASGCTICTTDNCNGRAPKTCITCDSSTDANCATVANPTALLQYSQQCPSSSAICISRISNGYTQRACSGTGISCTSGNPCWQCDGANCNTDVLPLDRLKCYKCSGAGCADVTTETNLEVCEMYNTNDQCFTVVTDTEVTHRGCYSDPSSAAAKTVCTEHESGSDRCVKCTGEGCNTQVSKTPATLSCIKCTGAACGNSQASTPGQACFGDVLLGRTESCYSYIHDNGNVERGCLYDPNTPAAISNECTNSPGGRCKVCTAGSCNTEEIQVTETCYTCDSGLDPNCESMTGTIQTKQCPIGTVLGCFRSQVDGVVVRGCAGDLKSGEITLCQRGAQCKLCDGNNCNAKVDFQRCYTCNSASSGAACLNLQDGSINQAVCSDYMDTCLTAIGTNGETIRGCRSSFQQTFPTCSSFTCQTCADNYCNQAVFPTSRRLCHQCSGSGACADSLTSTGDSLSICPVYSATDECYSIVSNQAVYRGCTSSNTEGNTLCNAAGNNCVKCSTANGCNSAAAKSAPTLSCVKCAATDVACLWGFSNSVATRCTSDVWLGSQETCFRIPSGTSAIRGCTLDNPTQCPDGSSTCTKCTGNGCNTATYKRQQCLLCSSTTNGQDNCGSEPDEYTAADCSGDDQTYADRGCYVHVDDDGVVRRGCAKDIDNQLLSQCKDADDESCRYCEADGCNDWPAGASAIQAFSAAAVLLIAVAGKFFH
;
A
#
# COMPACT_ATOMS: atom_id res chain seq x y z
N MET A 1 54.52 -25.94 -64.62
CA MET A 1 55.99 -25.83 -64.75
C MET A 1 56.60 -26.82 -63.77
N GLU A 2 57.03 -27.98 -64.29
CA GLU A 2 58.36 -28.59 -64.11
C GLU A 2 58.53 -29.31 -62.75
N LYS A 3 58.91 -30.59 -62.62
CA LYS A 3 59.46 -31.59 -63.55
C LYS A 3 59.24 -33.01 -62.98
N LYS A 4 59.24 -33.97 -63.91
CA LYS A 4 59.12 -35.43 -63.77
C LYS A 4 60.26 -36.07 -62.95
N ILE A 5 60.04 -37.29 -62.45
CA ILE A 5 60.70 -38.53 -62.93
C ILE A 5 60.02 -39.76 -62.31
N LEU A 6 59.68 -40.72 -63.18
CA LEU A 6 59.26 -42.09 -62.91
C LEU A 6 60.49 -42.98 -63.11
N ASN A 7 60.74 -43.98 -62.23
CA ASN A 7 61.22 -45.29 -62.70
C ASN A 7 61.04 -46.43 -61.68
N ILE A 8 60.84 -47.60 -62.27
CA ILE A 8 60.27 -48.86 -61.79
C ILE A 8 61.36 -49.88 -61.33
N LEU A 9 60.97 -50.78 -60.41
CA LEU A 9 61.42 -52.18 -60.15
C LEU A 9 62.67 -52.49 -59.28
N ILE A 10 62.49 -53.28 -58.21
CA ILE A 10 62.93 -54.70 -58.06
C ILE A 10 62.72 -55.18 -56.61
N LEU A 11 62.08 -56.35 -56.48
CA LEU A 11 62.00 -57.17 -55.27
C LEU A 11 63.39 -57.69 -54.86
N VAL A 12 63.78 -57.52 -53.59
CA VAL A 12 64.78 -58.36 -52.93
C VAL A 12 64.35 -58.64 -51.50
N ILE A 13 64.15 -59.92 -51.20
CA ILE A 13 64.00 -60.49 -49.86
C ILE A 13 65.40 -60.54 -49.23
N PHE A 14 65.57 -59.90 -48.07
CA PHE A 14 66.63 -60.24 -47.11
C PHE A 14 66.03 -60.18 -45.70
N GLY A 15 66.02 -61.33 -45.03
CA GLY A 15 65.73 -61.42 -43.61
C GLY A 15 66.92 -60.92 -42.79
N ILE A 16 66.67 -59.92 -41.94
CA ILE A 16 67.48 -59.60 -40.75
C ILE A 16 66.49 -59.16 -39.67
N SER A 17 66.43 -59.98 -38.61
CA SER A 17 65.94 -59.73 -37.25
C SER A 17 64.86 -58.67 -37.05
N PHE A 18 63.61 -59.10 -36.89
CA PHE A 18 62.62 -58.33 -36.14
C PHE A 18 63.19 -58.05 -34.75
N THR A 19 63.58 -56.80 -34.47
CA THR A 19 63.62 -56.31 -33.09
C THR A 19 62.19 -56.38 -32.58
N GLN A 20 61.97 -57.42 -31.80
CA GLN A 20 60.74 -57.78 -31.11
C GLN A 20 60.24 -56.52 -30.37
N GLY A 21 59.05 -56.02 -30.75
CA GLY A 21 58.61 -54.64 -30.46
C GLY A 21 58.28 -54.41 -28.99
N GLN A 22 59.10 -53.60 -28.31
CA GLN A 22 59.03 -53.33 -26.86
C GLN A 22 57.63 -52.86 -26.39
N ARG A 23 57.24 -53.24 -25.16
CA ARG A 23 55.98 -52.86 -24.51
C ARG A 23 55.94 -51.35 -24.26
N ILE A 24 54.82 -50.70 -24.60
CA ILE A 24 54.61 -49.26 -24.36
C ILE A 24 53.42 -49.08 -23.41
N CYS A 25 53.57 -48.28 -22.36
CA CYS A 25 52.55 -48.02 -21.35
C CYS A 25 52.39 -46.52 -21.11
N TYR A 26 51.20 -46.07 -20.69
CA TYR A 26 51.05 -44.72 -20.13
C TYR A 26 51.79 -44.62 -18.81
N SER A 27 52.53 -43.54 -18.58
CA SER A 27 53.35 -43.32 -17.39
C SER A 27 53.10 -41.94 -16.79
N CYS A 28 52.57 -41.91 -15.57
CA CYS A 28 52.28 -40.67 -14.84
C CYS A 28 51.97 -40.92 -13.35
N ASP A 29 52.03 -39.86 -12.55
CA ASP A 29 51.58 -39.81 -11.15
C ASP A 29 50.60 -38.63 -10.98
N SER A 30 49.39 -38.90 -10.48
CA SER A 30 48.36 -37.87 -10.29
C SER A 30 48.68 -36.83 -9.21
N ALA A 31 49.73 -37.04 -8.40
CA ALA A 31 50.26 -36.00 -7.51
C ALA A 31 51.06 -34.92 -8.27
N VAL A 32 51.55 -35.22 -9.47
CA VAL A 32 52.36 -34.31 -10.30
C VAL A 32 51.56 -33.82 -11.51
N ASP A 33 50.81 -34.72 -12.14
CA ASP A 33 49.95 -34.43 -13.29
C ASP A 33 48.51 -34.87 -13.01
N PRO A 34 47.58 -33.93 -12.73
CA PRO A 34 46.19 -34.27 -12.42
C PRO A 34 45.48 -35.00 -13.58
N ASN A 35 45.96 -34.86 -14.82
CA ASN A 35 45.41 -35.60 -15.97
C ASN A 35 45.72 -37.10 -15.92
N CYS A 36 46.63 -37.55 -15.06
CA CYS A 36 46.93 -38.97 -14.87
C CYS A 36 45.72 -39.78 -14.37
N ALA A 37 44.85 -39.12 -13.60
CA ALA A 37 43.60 -39.69 -13.11
C ALA A 37 42.58 -39.90 -14.25
N THR A 38 42.56 -38.99 -15.22
CA THR A 38 41.46 -38.87 -16.19
C THR A 38 41.81 -39.38 -17.59
N LEU A 39 43.08 -39.23 -18.02
CA LEU A 39 43.58 -39.50 -19.38
C LEU A 39 42.71 -38.90 -20.52
N SER A 40 41.87 -37.91 -20.21
CA SER A 40 40.79 -37.43 -21.07
C SER A 40 41.10 -36.12 -21.80
N THR A 41 42.26 -35.51 -21.55
CA THR A 41 42.65 -34.20 -22.10
C THR A 41 44.04 -34.24 -22.76
N ILE A 42 44.23 -33.39 -23.77
CA ILE A 42 45.51 -33.20 -24.48
C ILE A 42 46.31 -32.11 -23.74
N PRO A 43 47.61 -32.33 -23.42
CA PRO A 43 48.46 -33.43 -23.86
C PRO A 43 48.22 -34.72 -23.05
N ILE A 44 48.10 -35.83 -23.78
CA ILE A 44 47.99 -37.18 -23.18
C ILE A 44 49.26 -37.46 -22.36
N PRO A 45 49.15 -38.08 -21.17
CA PRO A 45 50.32 -38.41 -20.35
C PRO A 45 51.40 -39.19 -21.10
N VAL A 46 52.65 -38.94 -20.70
CA VAL A 46 53.84 -39.43 -21.38
C VAL A 46 53.83 -40.96 -21.43
N THR A 47 53.95 -41.53 -22.63
CA THR A 47 54.14 -42.98 -22.77
C THR A 47 55.59 -43.34 -22.51
N LYS A 48 55.81 -44.46 -21.83
CA LYS A 48 57.15 -45.01 -21.53
C LYS A 48 57.26 -46.40 -22.16
N THR A 49 58.45 -46.70 -22.69
CA THR A 49 58.80 -48.03 -23.18
C THR A 49 59.38 -48.85 -22.04
N CYS A 50 58.78 -50.01 -21.75
CA CYS A 50 59.23 -50.89 -20.68
C CYS A 50 60.50 -51.67 -21.07
N ALA A 51 61.32 -52.01 -20.08
CA ALA A 51 62.60 -52.68 -20.25
C ALA A 51 62.48 -54.12 -20.81
N SER A 52 61.34 -54.78 -20.65
CA SER A 52 61.07 -56.12 -21.18
C SER A 52 59.75 -56.20 -21.97
N LEU A 53 59.73 -57.08 -22.98
CA LEU A 53 58.54 -57.45 -23.75
C LEU A 53 57.52 -58.26 -22.95
N THR A 54 57.97 -58.95 -21.91
CA THR A 54 57.13 -59.69 -20.97
C THR A 54 56.63 -58.82 -19.83
N ASP A 55 57.01 -57.54 -19.79
CA ASP A 55 56.49 -56.61 -18.81
C ASP A 55 55.03 -56.22 -19.13
N SER A 56 54.30 -55.85 -18.09
CA SER A 56 52.89 -55.48 -18.15
C SER A 56 52.72 -54.00 -17.85
N CYS A 57 51.77 -53.37 -18.53
CA CYS A 57 51.33 -52.05 -18.10
C CYS A 57 50.53 -52.16 -16.82
N VAL A 58 50.66 -51.18 -15.93
CA VAL A 58 49.98 -51.17 -14.62
C VAL A 58 49.20 -49.86 -14.42
N SER A 59 48.05 -49.97 -13.79
CA SER A 59 47.33 -48.86 -13.13
C SER A 59 47.18 -49.22 -11.65
N ALA A 60 47.60 -48.34 -10.75
CA ALA A 60 47.52 -48.58 -9.32
C ALA A 60 47.08 -47.32 -8.57
N ILE A 61 46.38 -47.50 -7.45
CA ILE A 61 46.15 -46.43 -6.48
C ILE A 61 47.15 -46.58 -5.32
N ILE A 62 47.98 -45.55 -5.10
CA ILE A 62 48.94 -45.51 -3.98
C ILE A 62 48.53 -44.40 -3.01
N GLY A 63 47.91 -44.74 -1.89
CA GLY A 63 47.22 -43.75 -1.05
C GLY A 63 45.93 -43.31 -1.74
N THR A 64 45.86 -42.08 -2.26
CA THR A 64 44.70 -41.55 -3.02
C THR A 64 45.02 -41.21 -4.47
N ARG A 65 46.28 -41.35 -4.90
CA ARG A 65 46.75 -40.95 -6.23
C ARG A 65 46.79 -42.11 -7.20
N THR A 66 46.56 -41.81 -8.47
CA THR A 66 46.67 -42.75 -9.58
C THR A 66 48.09 -42.77 -10.11
N ILE A 67 48.68 -43.95 -10.15
CA ILE A 67 49.97 -44.22 -10.76
C ILE A 67 49.75 -45.11 -11.97
N ARG A 68 50.35 -44.73 -13.10
CA ARG A 68 50.39 -45.54 -14.33
C ARG A 68 51.84 -45.74 -14.74
N GLY A 69 52.20 -46.91 -15.25
CA GLY A 69 53.57 -47.18 -15.70
C GLY A 69 53.80 -48.63 -16.15
N CYS A 70 55.07 -49.04 -16.11
CA CYS A 70 55.53 -50.41 -16.33
C CYS A 70 55.65 -51.13 -14.98
N LEU A 71 55.06 -52.32 -14.85
CA LEU A 71 54.95 -53.04 -13.58
C LEU A 71 56.32 -53.30 -12.93
N ALA A 72 57.30 -53.77 -13.71
CA ALA A 72 58.61 -54.16 -13.17
C ALA A 72 59.51 -52.98 -12.77
N GLU A 73 59.19 -51.76 -13.24
CA GLU A 73 60.03 -50.57 -13.05
C GLU A 73 59.41 -49.53 -12.13
N ASP A 74 58.10 -49.31 -12.25
CA ASP A 74 57.42 -48.15 -11.67
C ASP A 74 56.59 -48.51 -10.42
N ILE A 75 56.43 -49.80 -10.11
CA ILE A 75 55.75 -50.30 -8.89
C ILE A 75 56.71 -51.16 -8.07
N THR A 76 56.91 -50.80 -6.80
CA THR A 76 57.71 -51.58 -5.86
C THR A 76 56.83 -52.53 -5.04
N GLY A 77 56.73 -53.79 -5.44
CA GLY A 77 55.96 -54.84 -4.73
C GLY A 77 55.01 -55.63 -5.64
N PRO A 78 54.32 -56.67 -5.12
CA PRO A 78 53.33 -57.40 -5.90
C PRO A 78 52.07 -56.55 -6.14
N CYS A 79 51.60 -56.49 -7.38
CA CYS A 79 50.33 -55.84 -7.75
C CYS A 79 49.17 -56.79 -7.44
N GLU A 80 48.63 -56.68 -6.22
CA GLU A 80 47.58 -57.56 -5.71
C GLU A 80 46.42 -56.73 -5.12
N GLY A 81 45.17 -57.15 -5.37
CA GLY A 81 43.96 -56.53 -4.83
C GLY A 81 43.22 -55.62 -5.82
N ALA A 82 42.09 -55.04 -5.38
CA ALA A 82 41.17 -54.27 -6.22
C ALA A 82 41.71 -52.89 -6.68
N LEU A 83 42.81 -52.42 -6.07
CA LEU A 83 43.42 -51.12 -6.33
C LEU A 83 44.69 -51.21 -7.19
N CYS A 84 44.95 -52.37 -7.80
CA CYS A 84 46.06 -52.54 -8.74
C CYS A 84 45.68 -53.51 -9.87
N GLU A 85 45.78 -53.06 -11.12
CA GLU A 85 45.46 -53.85 -12.31
C GLU A 85 46.62 -53.82 -13.31
N THR A 86 46.86 -54.96 -13.97
CA THR A 86 47.89 -55.10 -15.00
C THR A 86 47.31 -55.60 -16.31
N CYS A 87 47.91 -55.20 -17.43
CA CYS A 87 47.47 -55.62 -18.74
C CYS A 87 48.65 -55.80 -19.72
N GLY A 88 48.49 -56.72 -20.67
CA GLY A 88 49.54 -57.20 -21.58
C GLY A 88 49.46 -56.67 -23.01
N ALA A 89 48.77 -55.55 -23.27
CA ALA A 89 48.74 -54.87 -24.57
C ALA A 89 49.45 -53.50 -24.49
N ASN A 90 49.80 -52.88 -25.62
CA ASN A 90 50.39 -51.54 -25.59
C ASN A 90 49.32 -50.50 -25.21
N ASN A 91 49.66 -49.54 -24.34
CA ASN A 91 48.79 -48.47 -23.87
C ASN A 91 47.46 -48.96 -23.26
N CYS A 92 47.43 -50.20 -22.74
CA CYS A 92 46.20 -50.80 -22.22
C CYS A 92 45.80 -50.27 -20.84
N ASN A 93 46.73 -49.66 -20.11
CA ASN A 93 46.48 -49.02 -18.82
C ASN A 93 45.86 -47.62 -19.00
N GLY A 94 44.94 -47.47 -19.95
CA GLY A 94 44.36 -46.19 -20.38
C GLY A 94 42.94 -45.91 -19.85
N ALA A 95 42.26 -46.92 -19.30
CA ALA A 95 40.90 -46.75 -18.77
C ALA A 95 40.89 -45.98 -17.44
N ILE A 96 39.74 -45.39 -17.11
CA ILE A 96 39.48 -44.85 -15.77
C ILE A 96 39.69 -45.97 -14.76
N PHE A 97 40.50 -45.70 -13.75
CA PHE A 97 40.88 -46.69 -12.74
C PHE A 97 40.79 -46.08 -11.33
N PRO A 98 40.16 -46.80 -10.38
CA PRO A 98 39.32 -47.99 -10.56
C PRO A 98 38.05 -47.70 -11.40
N LEU A 99 37.37 -48.74 -11.91
CA LEU A 99 36.20 -48.58 -12.81
C LEU A 99 35.00 -47.89 -12.15
N ASP A 100 34.87 -47.98 -10.83
CA ASP A 100 33.82 -47.39 -10.00
C ASP A 100 34.19 -45.99 -9.47
N ARG A 101 35.27 -45.40 -9.96
CA ARG A 101 35.74 -44.09 -9.53
C ARG A 101 34.68 -43.01 -9.82
N ALA A 102 34.42 -42.18 -8.80
CA ALA A 102 33.39 -41.16 -8.85
C ALA A 102 33.60 -40.15 -10.00
N GLN A 103 32.48 -39.75 -10.60
CA GLN A 103 32.41 -38.79 -11.70
C GLN A 103 31.39 -37.71 -11.36
N CYS A 104 31.84 -36.47 -11.26
CA CYS A 104 31.04 -35.35 -10.77
C CYS A 104 31.09 -34.19 -11.77
N HIS A 105 30.02 -33.39 -11.82
CA HIS A 105 30.12 -32.11 -12.50
C HIS A 105 31.10 -31.22 -11.74
N ARG A 106 32.10 -30.69 -12.46
CA ARG A 106 33.11 -29.79 -11.91
C ARG A 106 33.12 -28.48 -12.67
N CYS A 107 32.79 -27.39 -11.98
CA CYS A 107 32.84 -26.06 -12.53
C CYS A 107 32.71 -25.00 -11.42
N GLU A 108 33.07 -23.75 -11.72
CA GLU A 108 33.07 -22.61 -10.80
C GLU A 108 32.44 -21.37 -11.43
N GLY A 109 31.50 -20.71 -10.74
CA GLY A 109 30.95 -19.39 -11.08
C GLY A 109 29.44 -19.41 -11.39
N ALA A 110 28.89 -18.28 -11.86
CA ALA A 110 27.45 -18.16 -12.13
C ALA A 110 26.95 -19.10 -13.25
N GLN A 111 27.80 -19.44 -14.21
CA GLN A 111 27.46 -20.42 -15.27
C GLN A 111 27.31 -21.86 -14.76
N CYS A 112 27.63 -22.11 -13.49
CA CYS A 112 27.39 -23.40 -12.82
C CYS A 112 26.05 -23.48 -12.10
N ALA A 113 25.28 -22.40 -12.11
CA ALA A 113 23.95 -22.35 -11.50
C ALA A 113 23.00 -23.37 -12.13
N THR A 114 23.16 -23.69 -13.41
CA THR A 114 22.40 -24.73 -14.11
C THR A 114 23.34 -25.63 -14.91
N ILE A 115 23.10 -26.94 -14.87
CA ILE A 115 23.81 -27.91 -15.71
C ILE A 115 22.94 -28.21 -16.92
N THR A 116 23.41 -27.84 -18.10
CA THR A 116 22.65 -27.96 -19.36
C THR A 116 23.11 -29.15 -20.22
N ASN A 117 24.25 -29.76 -19.89
CA ASN A 117 24.82 -30.95 -20.54
C ASN A 117 25.93 -31.56 -19.66
N ASN A 118 26.48 -32.69 -20.11
CA ASN A 118 27.56 -33.41 -19.43
C ASN A 118 28.97 -32.88 -19.75
N ASN A 119 29.13 -31.68 -20.34
CA ASN A 119 30.46 -31.19 -20.74
C ASN A 119 31.39 -30.90 -19.55
N ASN A 120 30.82 -30.70 -18.36
CA ASN A 120 31.55 -30.47 -17.12
C ASN A 120 31.68 -31.74 -16.26
N LEU A 121 31.30 -32.91 -16.78
CA LEU A 121 31.39 -34.17 -16.03
C LEU A 121 32.84 -34.66 -16.03
N GLU A 122 33.48 -34.67 -14.87
CA GLU A 122 34.89 -35.00 -14.69
C GLU A 122 35.09 -36.12 -13.68
N VAL A 123 36.16 -36.90 -13.84
CA VAL A 123 36.56 -37.95 -12.89
C VAL A 123 37.28 -37.28 -11.71
N CYS A 124 36.94 -37.66 -10.47
CA CYS A 124 37.53 -37.10 -9.27
C CYS A 124 39.06 -37.29 -9.22
N LEU A 125 39.82 -36.26 -8.86
CA LEU A 125 41.29 -36.26 -8.97
C LEU A 125 41.96 -37.22 -7.99
N ASN A 126 41.39 -37.34 -6.81
CA ASN A 126 41.78 -38.32 -5.80
C ASN A 126 40.82 -39.50 -5.85
N TYR A 127 41.33 -40.69 -5.55
CA TYR A 127 40.50 -41.86 -5.30
C TYR A 127 40.29 -42.01 -3.79
N VAL A 128 39.03 -42.04 -3.39
CA VAL A 128 38.56 -42.43 -2.07
C VAL A 128 37.40 -43.40 -2.29
N GLU A 129 37.41 -44.52 -1.58
CA GLU A 129 36.32 -45.49 -1.65
C GLU A 129 35.02 -44.84 -1.15
N GLY A 130 33.95 -44.89 -1.95
CA GLY A 130 32.66 -44.27 -1.61
C GLY A 130 32.61 -42.75 -1.72
N ASP A 131 33.48 -42.13 -2.53
CA ASP A 131 33.50 -40.68 -2.75
C ASP A 131 32.15 -40.11 -3.23
N SER A 132 31.93 -38.83 -2.95
CA SER A 132 30.68 -38.12 -3.23
C SER A 132 30.92 -36.83 -4.02
N CYS A 133 29.93 -36.44 -4.82
CA CYS A 133 29.93 -35.16 -5.49
C CYS A 133 29.31 -34.10 -4.58
N TYR A 134 29.76 -32.85 -4.69
CA TYR A 134 29.14 -31.72 -3.99
C TYR A 134 28.61 -30.66 -4.96
N SER A 135 27.68 -29.84 -4.44
CA SER A 135 27.27 -28.56 -5.01
C SER A 135 27.04 -27.56 -3.89
N VAL A 136 27.54 -26.34 -4.05
CA VAL A 136 27.39 -25.27 -3.07
C VAL A 136 27.19 -23.94 -3.78
N VAL A 137 26.27 -23.13 -3.27
CA VAL A 137 26.00 -21.76 -3.74
C VAL A 137 26.55 -20.79 -2.70
N THR A 138 27.43 -19.89 -3.10
CA THR A 138 28.12 -18.98 -2.17
C THR A 138 27.56 -17.57 -2.17
N ASP A 139 26.82 -17.20 -3.21
CA ASP A 139 26.18 -15.91 -3.38
C ASP A 139 24.81 -16.12 -4.04
N GLU A 140 23.75 -15.76 -3.33
CA GLU A 140 22.36 -16.03 -3.74
C GLU A 140 21.84 -15.04 -4.80
N ASP A 141 22.41 -13.84 -4.85
CA ASP A 141 22.02 -12.77 -5.77
C ASP A 141 22.64 -12.98 -7.15
N THR A 142 23.92 -13.36 -7.18
CA THR A 142 24.69 -13.60 -8.42
C THR A 142 24.76 -15.08 -8.81
N LEU A 143 24.24 -15.98 -7.97
CA LEU A 143 24.19 -17.44 -8.16
C LEU A 143 25.56 -18.08 -8.40
N VAL A 144 26.62 -17.56 -7.76
CA VAL A 144 27.96 -18.16 -7.82
C VAL A 144 27.89 -19.55 -7.21
N THR A 145 28.10 -20.56 -8.06
CA THR A 145 27.94 -21.98 -7.72
C THR A 145 29.25 -22.72 -7.96
N TYR A 146 29.63 -23.58 -7.02
CA TYR A 146 30.76 -24.49 -7.15
C TYR A 146 30.28 -25.94 -7.11
N ARG A 147 30.85 -26.77 -7.97
CA ARG A 147 30.56 -28.21 -8.04
C ARG A 147 31.87 -28.97 -8.19
N GLY A 148 31.98 -30.13 -7.55
CA GLY A 148 33.21 -30.94 -7.60
C GLY A 148 33.09 -32.24 -6.80
N CYS A 149 34.23 -32.86 -6.51
CA CYS A 149 34.31 -34.09 -5.71
C CYS A 149 34.77 -33.82 -4.29
N HIS A 150 34.24 -34.52 -3.30
CA HIS A 150 34.68 -34.38 -1.90
C HIS A 150 36.13 -34.81 -1.68
N SER A 151 36.59 -35.82 -2.43
CA SER A 151 37.97 -36.26 -2.39
C SER A 151 38.97 -35.26 -2.99
N ASP A 152 38.53 -34.26 -3.75
CA ASP A 152 39.43 -33.29 -4.37
C ASP A 152 40.22 -32.48 -3.32
N PRO A 153 41.40 -31.94 -3.69
CA PRO A 153 42.29 -31.26 -2.75
C PRO A 153 41.59 -30.15 -1.96
N ALA A 154 41.93 -30.00 -0.68
CA ALA A 154 41.45 -28.91 0.17
C ALA A 154 41.80 -27.51 -0.35
N THR A 155 42.73 -27.41 -1.28
CA THR A 155 43.13 -26.17 -1.93
C THR A 155 42.16 -25.74 -3.03
N ASP A 156 41.24 -26.61 -3.47
CA ASP A 156 40.17 -26.25 -4.39
C ASP A 156 39.19 -25.29 -3.69
N LEU A 157 38.90 -24.15 -4.33
CA LEU A 157 38.07 -23.10 -3.77
C LEU A 157 36.63 -23.58 -3.52
N GLY A 158 36.06 -24.34 -4.46
CA GLY A 158 34.72 -24.89 -4.29
C GLY A 158 34.64 -25.87 -3.13
N ARG A 159 35.70 -26.65 -2.91
CA ARG A 159 35.80 -27.59 -1.80
C ARG A 159 35.96 -26.86 -0.46
N GLN A 160 36.67 -25.74 -0.41
CA GLN A 160 36.76 -24.88 0.77
C GLN A 160 35.40 -24.27 1.12
N GLU A 161 34.71 -23.73 0.12
CA GLU A 161 33.39 -23.13 0.30
C GLU A 161 32.34 -24.16 0.73
N CYS A 162 32.35 -25.35 0.13
CA CYS A 162 31.53 -26.48 0.59
C CYS A 162 31.82 -26.80 2.06
N THR A 163 33.09 -26.97 2.43
CA THR A 163 33.48 -27.27 3.83
C THR A 163 32.99 -26.19 4.80
N ARG A 164 33.09 -24.91 4.40
CA ARG A 164 32.68 -23.76 5.22
C ARG A 164 31.16 -23.72 5.45
N LEU A 165 30.39 -24.11 4.44
CA LEU A 165 28.93 -23.99 4.39
C LEU A 165 28.18 -25.30 4.74
N ASP A 166 28.89 -26.41 4.83
CA ASP A 166 28.33 -27.73 5.15
C ASP A 166 27.62 -27.76 6.51
N ALA A 167 28.17 -27.08 7.52
CA ALA A 167 27.55 -26.97 8.85
C ALA A 167 26.16 -26.31 8.84
N GLN A 168 25.82 -25.59 7.77
CA GLN A 168 24.54 -24.91 7.57
C GLN A 168 23.61 -25.66 6.60
N GLY A 169 24.04 -26.82 6.07
CA GLY A 169 23.29 -27.61 5.09
C GLY A 169 23.39 -27.12 3.64
N TYR A 170 24.15 -26.05 3.38
CA TYR A 170 24.29 -25.44 2.06
C TYR A 170 25.28 -26.16 1.13
N CYS A 171 26.11 -27.07 1.65
CA CYS A 171 26.83 -28.00 0.81
C CYS A 171 26.01 -29.27 0.57
N VAL A 172 25.42 -29.40 -0.61
CA VAL A 172 24.65 -30.58 -0.96
C VAL A 172 25.57 -31.64 -1.53
N SER A 173 25.65 -32.77 -0.84
CA SER A 173 26.42 -33.94 -1.27
C SER A 173 25.53 -35.03 -1.83
N CYS A 174 26.01 -35.76 -2.83
CA CYS A 174 25.29 -36.88 -3.43
C CYS A 174 26.26 -37.97 -3.90
N THR A 175 25.75 -39.18 -4.07
CA THR A 175 26.51 -40.34 -4.54
C THR A 175 26.00 -40.80 -5.91
N GLY A 176 26.92 -41.18 -6.79
CA GLY A 176 26.61 -41.62 -8.16
C GLY A 176 27.14 -40.66 -9.22
N ALA A 177 27.28 -41.16 -10.45
CA ALA A 177 27.82 -40.35 -11.55
C ALA A 177 26.88 -39.18 -11.87
N ALA A 178 27.45 -37.98 -12.03
CA ALA A 178 26.72 -36.76 -12.41
C ALA A 178 25.57 -36.38 -11.46
N CYS A 179 25.55 -36.89 -10.22
CA CYS A 179 24.43 -36.69 -9.30
C CYS A 179 24.28 -35.23 -8.86
N ASN A 180 25.35 -34.44 -8.92
CA ASN A 180 25.40 -33.05 -8.49
C ASN A 180 24.96 -32.09 -9.60
N SER A 181 23.90 -32.43 -10.32
CA SER A 181 23.37 -31.70 -11.48
C SER A 181 22.18 -30.78 -11.15
N ASN A 182 21.61 -30.88 -9.95
CA ASN A 182 20.49 -30.04 -9.49
C ASN A 182 20.81 -28.55 -9.65
N ALA A 183 19.84 -27.76 -10.12
CA ALA A 183 20.01 -26.32 -10.27
C ALA A 183 20.32 -25.63 -8.92
N ALA A 184 21.05 -24.52 -8.96
CA ALA A 184 21.40 -23.71 -7.78
C ALA A 184 20.18 -23.10 -7.08
N LYS A 185 19.04 -23.08 -7.77
CA LYS A 185 17.72 -22.74 -7.26
C LYS A 185 16.79 -23.91 -7.54
N VAL A 186 16.20 -24.48 -6.51
CA VAL A 186 15.31 -25.64 -6.59
C VAL A 186 13.91 -25.26 -6.11
N PRO A 187 12.85 -25.73 -6.79
CA PRO A 187 11.48 -25.44 -6.37
C PRO A 187 11.22 -25.99 -4.97
N SER A 188 10.67 -25.15 -4.09
CA SER A 188 10.22 -25.62 -2.78
C SER A 188 9.03 -26.58 -2.95
N GLN A 189 9.12 -27.73 -2.29
CA GLN A 189 8.02 -28.71 -2.20
C GLN A 189 7.07 -28.40 -1.04
N LEU A 190 7.34 -27.33 -0.28
CA LEU A 190 6.57 -26.96 0.90
C LEU A 190 5.28 -26.22 0.48
N GLN A 191 4.17 -26.54 1.15
CA GLN A 191 2.92 -25.78 1.05
C GLN A 191 2.69 -25.05 2.36
N CYS A 192 2.34 -23.77 2.32
CA CYS A 192 2.09 -22.97 3.53
C CYS A 192 0.75 -22.23 3.42
N THR A 193 0.15 -21.96 4.56
CA THR A 193 -0.94 -20.98 4.66
C THR A 193 -0.37 -19.60 4.36
N ARG A 194 -1.04 -18.84 3.49
CA ARG A 194 -0.60 -17.49 3.07
C ARG A 194 -1.73 -16.50 3.27
N CYS A 195 -1.52 -15.49 4.11
CA CYS A 195 -2.52 -14.47 4.39
C CYS A 195 -1.87 -13.26 5.09
N SER A 196 -2.56 -12.11 5.10
CA SER A 196 -2.06 -10.88 5.73
C SER A 196 -3.18 -10.02 6.29
N GLY A 197 -3.17 -9.75 7.60
CA GLY A 197 -3.81 -8.55 8.16
C GLY A 197 -5.30 -8.61 8.50
N ASP A 198 -6.02 -9.66 8.11
CA ASP A 198 -7.46 -9.78 8.40
C ASP A 198 -7.77 -10.79 9.53
N THR A 199 -9.02 -10.79 9.98
CA THR A 199 -9.51 -11.75 10.98
C THR A 199 -9.42 -13.18 10.45
N ALA A 200 -9.57 -13.41 9.15
CA ALA A 200 -9.46 -14.73 8.54
C ALA A 200 -8.04 -15.33 8.70
N CYS A 201 -7.00 -14.51 8.57
CA CYS A 201 -5.60 -14.90 8.75
C CYS A 201 -5.25 -15.23 10.21
N ARG A 202 -5.91 -14.54 11.15
CA ARG A 202 -5.82 -14.83 12.59
C ARG A 202 -6.44 -16.18 12.94
N TYR A 203 -7.57 -16.54 12.34
CA TYR A 203 -8.34 -17.75 12.68
C TYR A 203 -8.15 -18.95 11.75
N GLY A 204 -7.21 -18.90 10.80
CA GLY A 204 -6.94 -20.00 9.87
C GLY A 204 -8.18 -20.42 9.06
N GLN A 205 -8.91 -19.46 8.48
CA GLN A 205 -10.17 -19.76 7.78
C GLN A 205 -9.96 -20.37 6.37
N PRO A 206 -10.94 -21.14 5.84
CA PRO A 206 -10.71 -22.13 4.77
C PRO A 206 -10.47 -21.61 3.34
N THR A 207 -10.52 -20.31 3.07
CA THR A 207 -10.52 -19.80 1.68
C THR A 207 -9.13 -19.63 1.05
N ASP A 208 -8.04 -19.66 1.84
CA ASP A 208 -6.64 -19.49 1.37
C ASP A 208 -5.69 -20.62 1.81
N PHE A 209 -6.19 -21.85 1.84
CA PHE A 209 -5.47 -23.02 2.35
C PHE A 209 -4.49 -23.61 1.32
N GLY A 210 -3.21 -23.79 1.71
CA GLY A 210 -2.29 -24.72 1.02
C GLY A 210 -1.66 -24.23 -0.26
N LEU A 211 -1.30 -22.95 -0.32
CA LEU A 211 -0.55 -22.44 -1.46
C LEU A 211 0.89 -22.98 -1.43
N GLN A 212 1.29 -23.63 -2.52
CA GLN A 212 2.66 -24.04 -2.75
C GLN A 212 3.59 -22.83 -2.67
N CYS A 213 4.73 -23.01 -1.99
CA CYS A 213 5.83 -22.06 -2.04
C CYS A 213 6.38 -22.06 -3.48
N ASN A 214 5.81 -21.21 -4.33
CA ASN A 214 6.03 -21.23 -5.78
C ASN A 214 7.39 -20.71 -6.23
N TYR A 215 8.25 -20.33 -5.29
CA TYR A 215 9.54 -19.70 -5.59
C TYR A 215 10.67 -20.65 -5.26
N ASP A 216 11.70 -20.59 -6.09
CA ASP A 216 12.87 -21.44 -5.94
C ASP A 216 13.71 -20.99 -4.74
N VAL A 217 14.05 -21.95 -3.88
CA VAL A 217 15.00 -21.75 -2.80
C VAL A 217 16.40 -22.12 -3.26
N VAL A 218 17.42 -21.50 -2.65
CA VAL A 218 18.81 -21.81 -2.93
C VAL A 218 19.10 -23.27 -2.60
N LEU A 219 19.86 -23.96 -3.45
CA LEU A 219 20.21 -25.36 -3.29
C LEU A 219 20.85 -25.60 -1.91
N GLY A 220 20.28 -26.53 -1.13
CA GLY A 220 20.69 -26.83 0.24
C GLY A 220 20.00 -25.97 1.31
N ARG A 221 19.30 -24.90 0.94
CA ARG A 221 18.48 -24.11 1.87
C ARG A 221 17.16 -24.82 2.16
N GLN A 222 16.85 -24.99 3.43
CA GLN A 222 15.54 -25.46 3.86
C GLN A 222 14.53 -24.31 3.80
N GLU A 223 13.36 -24.54 3.19
CA GLU A 223 12.23 -23.59 3.24
C GLU A 223 11.43 -23.77 4.54
N TYR A 224 10.82 -22.68 5.01
CA TYR A 224 9.98 -22.68 6.21
C TYR A 224 8.63 -22.05 5.92
N CYS A 225 7.58 -22.60 6.54
CA CYS A 225 6.35 -21.85 6.72
C CYS A 225 6.52 -20.94 7.94
N TYR A 226 6.18 -19.66 7.80
CA TYR A 226 6.21 -18.70 8.90
C TYR A 226 4.80 -18.27 9.29
N SER A 227 4.65 -17.94 10.57
CA SER A 227 3.56 -17.13 11.13
C SER A 227 4.20 -15.96 11.85
N TYR A 228 4.04 -14.76 11.32
CA TYR A 228 4.59 -13.51 11.85
C TYR A 228 3.48 -12.65 12.45
N VAL A 229 3.74 -12.11 13.63
CA VAL A 229 2.83 -11.27 14.39
C VAL A 229 3.34 -9.83 14.39
N THR A 230 2.53 -8.91 13.89
CA THR A 230 2.82 -7.48 13.97
C THR A 230 2.51 -6.91 15.36
N ALA A 231 3.09 -5.75 15.68
CA ALA A 231 2.83 -5.01 16.93
C ALA A 231 1.34 -4.68 17.17
N ASN A 232 0.50 -4.68 16.12
CA ASN A 232 -0.94 -4.40 16.20
C ASN A 232 -1.80 -5.67 16.29
N ASN A 233 -1.22 -6.85 16.59
CA ASN A 233 -1.96 -8.12 16.66
C ASN A 233 -2.59 -8.58 15.36
N GLN A 234 -1.97 -8.20 14.23
CA GLN A 234 -2.25 -8.81 12.94
C GLN A 234 -1.26 -9.94 12.69
N VAL A 235 -1.79 -11.09 12.26
CA VAL A 235 -1.01 -12.25 11.83
C VAL A 235 -0.77 -12.16 10.32
N THR A 236 0.45 -12.46 9.91
CA THR A 236 0.86 -12.66 8.52
C THR A 236 1.44 -14.06 8.41
N ARG A 237 1.06 -14.82 7.39
CA ARG A 237 1.54 -16.19 7.19
C ARG A 237 2.07 -16.34 5.78
N GLY A 238 3.10 -17.16 5.60
CA GLY A 238 3.60 -17.47 4.27
C GLY A 238 4.81 -18.40 4.26
N CYS A 239 5.51 -18.43 3.13
CA CYS A 239 6.79 -19.11 2.97
C CYS A 239 7.91 -18.10 3.23
N LEU A 240 8.89 -18.46 4.05
CA LEU A 240 9.87 -17.51 4.58
C LEU A 240 10.72 -16.88 3.47
N TYR A 241 11.24 -17.70 2.55
CA TYR A 241 12.13 -17.23 1.48
C TYR A 241 11.42 -16.89 0.17
N ASP A 242 10.10 -16.77 0.19
CA ASP A 242 9.34 -16.24 -0.93
C ASP A 242 9.69 -14.74 -1.14
N PRO A 243 10.03 -14.30 -2.36
CA PRO A 243 10.35 -12.90 -2.67
C PRO A 243 9.28 -11.87 -2.26
N ILE A 244 8.03 -12.30 -2.05
CA ILE A 244 6.95 -11.40 -1.59
C ILE A 244 6.96 -11.20 -0.06
N THR A 245 7.75 -11.96 0.70
CA THR A 245 7.84 -11.83 2.14
C THR A 245 8.49 -10.50 2.51
N ASN A 246 7.87 -9.77 3.44
CA ASN A 246 8.38 -8.49 3.91
C ASN A 246 9.80 -8.67 4.50
N ALA A 247 10.73 -7.80 4.10
CA ALA A 247 12.13 -7.90 4.51
C ALA A 247 12.33 -7.86 6.04
N ASN A 248 11.49 -7.13 6.77
CA ASN A 248 11.54 -7.10 8.24
C ASN A 248 11.05 -8.43 8.83
N HIS A 249 9.98 -9.02 8.27
CA HIS A 249 9.48 -10.31 8.73
C HIS A 249 10.56 -11.39 8.51
N LEU A 250 11.18 -11.41 7.33
CA LEU A 250 12.29 -12.31 7.02
C LEU A 250 13.41 -12.18 8.07
N ALA A 251 13.88 -10.95 8.33
CA ALA A 251 14.97 -10.70 9.27
C ALA A 251 14.64 -11.11 10.72
N GLU A 252 13.44 -10.78 11.21
CA GLU A 252 13.01 -11.14 12.58
C GLU A 252 12.80 -12.65 12.74
N CYS A 253 12.25 -13.31 11.72
CA CYS A 253 12.10 -14.76 11.70
C CYS A 253 13.44 -15.50 11.69
N GLU A 254 14.40 -15.04 10.89
CA GLU A 254 15.77 -15.60 10.87
C GLU A 254 16.51 -15.35 12.19
N ALA A 255 16.23 -14.23 12.87
CA ALA A 255 16.77 -13.92 14.20
C ALA A 255 16.13 -14.75 15.34
N GLY A 256 15.04 -15.47 15.07
CA GLY A 256 14.32 -16.27 16.07
C GLY A 256 13.54 -15.42 17.06
N GLU A 257 13.06 -14.24 16.64
CA GLU A 257 12.28 -13.36 17.50
C GLU A 257 10.94 -14.01 17.92
N PRO A 258 10.43 -13.75 19.14
CA PRO A 258 9.18 -14.36 19.63
C PRO A 258 7.94 -14.02 18.79
N THR A 259 8.01 -12.94 18.00
CA THR A 259 6.96 -12.49 17.07
C THR A 259 6.85 -13.37 15.83
N CYS A 260 7.82 -14.27 15.58
CA CYS A 260 7.80 -15.18 14.45
C CYS A 260 7.97 -16.65 14.85
N GLN A 261 7.08 -17.50 14.32
CA GLN A 261 7.18 -18.94 14.45
C GLN A 261 7.44 -19.59 13.09
N LEU A 262 8.46 -20.45 13.04
CA LEU A 262 8.84 -21.22 11.86
C LEU A 262 8.51 -22.70 12.04
N CYS A 263 8.10 -23.35 10.96
CA CYS A 263 7.88 -24.78 10.93
C CYS A 263 8.14 -25.36 9.53
N THR A 264 8.41 -26.66 9.45
CA THR A 264 9.02 -27.30 8.27
C THR A 264 8.11 -28.30 7.56
N SER A 265 6.94 -28.63 8.10
CA SER A 265 5.97 -29.53 7.45
C SER A 265 4.94 -28.74 6.63
N SER A 266 4.42 -29.32 5.55
CA SER A 266 3.39 -28.66 4.76
C SER A 266 2.18 -28.31 5.62
N LEU A 267 1.70 -27.08 5.49
CA LEU A 267 0.57 -26.50 6.22
C LEU A 267 0.78 -26.46 7.74
N CYS A 268 2.02 -26.56 8.22
CA CYS A 268 2.28 -26.49 9.67
C CYS A 268 1.93 -25.12 10.27
N ASN A 269 2.02 -24.06 9.46
CA ASN A 269 1.56 -22.73 9.83
C ASN A 269 0.05 -22.57 9.61
N HIS A 270 -0.75 -23.64 9.61
CA HIS A 270 -2.21 -23.55 9.58
C HIS A 270 -2.80 -23.36 10.98
N GLU A 271 -2.18 -23.91 12.02
CA GLU A 271 -2.78 -23.89 13.36
C GLU A 271 -3.17 -22.47 13.79
N SER A 272 -4.35 -22.36 14.38
CA SER A 272 -4.88 -21.10 14.89
C SER A 272 -4.02 -20.64 16.06
N TYR A 273 -3.00 -19.85 15.76
CA TYR A 273 -2.17 -19.17 16.73
C TYR A 273 -2.86 -17.88 17.14
N ALA A 274 -3.21 -17.79 18.41
CA ALA A 274 -3.56 -16.55 19.05
C ALA A 274 -2.61 -16.34 20.23
N TYR A 275 -2.19 -15.11 20.44
CA TYR A 275 -1.68 -14.70 21.73
C TYR A 275 -2.75 -13.83 22.38
N HIS A 276 -2.83 -13.95 23.68
CA HIS A 276 -3.70 -13.16 24.52
C HIS A 276 -2.84 -12.35 25.47
N THR A 277 -3.32 -11.16 25.79
CA THR A 277 -2.87 -10.47 27.01
C THR A 277 -3.80 -10.89 28.13
N CYS A 278 -3.24 -11.29 29.28
CA CYS A 278 -4.03 -11.73 30.42
C CYS A 278 -3.48 -11.13 31.71
N TYR A 279 -4.36 -10.88 32.67
CA TYR A 279 -3.91 -10.53 34.01
C TYR A 279 -3.38 -11.81 34.69
N ALA A 280 -2.17 -11.75 35.24
CA ALA A 280 -1.56 -12.85 35.99
C ALA A 280 -1.38 -12.43 37.45
N CYS A 281 -1.92 -13.23 38.38
CA CYS A 281 -1.73 -13.01 39.80
C CYS A 281 -2.05 -14.28 40.60
N ASP A 282 -1.46 -14.39 41.78
CA ASP A 282 -1.71 -15.45 42.75
C ASP A 282 -2.18 -14.85 44.08
N GLY A 283 -3.42 -15.14 44.46
CA GLY A 283 -4.05 -14.67 45.70
C GLY A 283 -3.34 -15.08 47.00
N HIS A 284 -2.44 -16.06 46.96
CA HIS A 284 -1.61 -16.42 48.12
C HIS A 284 -0.49 -15.41 48.38
N THR A 285 -0.04 -14.73 47.32
CA THR A 285 1.03 -13.72 47.38
C THR A 285 0.49 -12.30 47.23
N ASP A 286 -0.66 -12.15 46.58
CA ASP A 286 -1.29 -10.89 46.29
C ASP A 286 -2.75 -10.87 46.77
N PRO A 287 -3.03 -10.22 47.93
CA PRO A 287 -4.37 -10.11 48.48
C PRO A 287 -5.41 -9.48 47.55
N ASN A 288 -4.97 -8.71 46.55
CA ASN A 288 -5.84 -8.02 45.62
C ASN A 288 -6.13 -8.84 44.34
N CYS A 289 -5.56 -10.04 44.17
CA CYS A 289 -5.77 -10.84 42.94
C CYS A 289 -7.25 -11.14 42.64
N GLY A 290 -8.09 -11.22 43.67
CA GLY A 290 -9.54 -11.41 43.53
C GLY A 290 -10.29 -10.20 42.97
N THR A 291 -9.93 -8.98 43.41
CA THR A 291 -10.61 -7.72 43.07
C THR A 291 -9.89 -6.91 41.99
N LEU A 292 -8.60 -7.20 41.78
CA LEU A 292 -7.63 -6.40 41.03
C LEU A 292 -7.57 -4.93 41.49
N GLU A 293 -7.98 -4.60 42.72
CA GLU A 293 -8.05 -3.22 43.24
C GLU A 293 -6.72 -2.71 43.81
N ASN A 294 -6.46 -1.40 43.65
CA ASN A 294 -5.36 -0.63 44.27
C ASN A 294 -3.91 -0.97 43.85
N ALA A 295 -3.71 -1.79 42.82
CA ALA A 295 -2.41 -1.98 42.17
C ALA A 295 -2.54 -1.88 40.64
N TRP A 296 -1.56 -1.27 39.99
CA TRP A 296 -1.44 -1.29 38.53
C TRP A 296 -1.02 -2.70 38.10
N TYR A 297 -1.98 -3.51 37.67
CA TYR A 297 -1.70 -4.78 37.00
C TYR A 297 -1.55 -4.49 35.52
N GLU A 298 -0.34 -4.57 34.99
CA GLU A 298 -0.17 -4.63 33.54
C GLU A 298 -0.48 -6.06 33.10
N PRO A 299 -1.35 -6.24 32.08
CA PRO A 299 -1.59 -7.57 31.55
C PRO A 299 -0.34 -8.09 30.84
N GLU A 300 0.01 -9.33 31.13
CA GLU A 300 1.18 -10.00 30.57
C GLU A 300 0.82 -10.61 29.22
N VAL A 301 1.79 -10.59 28.30
CA VAL A 301 1.66 -11.29 27.02
C VAL A 301 1.78 -12.78 27.29
N CYS A 302 0.72 -13.53 27.00
CA CYS A 302 0.72 -14.98 27.15
C CYS A 302 1.61 -15.64 26.10
N PRO A 303 2.27 -16.77 26.45
CA PRO A 303 2.89 -17.64 25.47
C PRO A 303 1.88 -18.03 24.38
N SER A 304 2.33 -17.97 23.12
CA SER A 304 1.55 -18.40 21.96
C SER A 304 1.26 -19.91 22.01
N GLY A 305 0.06 -20.31 21.60
CA GLY A 305 -0.37 -21.70 21.56
C GLY A 305 -1.54 -21.92 20.61
N THR A 306 -2.07 -23.16 20.57
CA THR A 306 -3.25 -23.52 19.78
C THR A 306 -4.52 -22.92 20.38
N LEU A 307 -5.59 -22.73 19.59
CA LEU A 307 -6.82 -22.03 20.01
C LEU A 307 -7.48 -22.59 21.29
N ASP A 308 -7.32 -23.88 21.56
CA ASP A 308 -7.79 -24.59 22.76
C ASP A 308 -6.84 -24.47 23.97
N GLN A 309 -5.61 -24.02 23.75
CA GLN A 309 -4.56 -23.79 24.75
C GLN A 309 -4.31 -22.31 25.02
N VAL A 310 -5.06 -21.39 24.39
CA VAL A 310 -4.86 -19.94 24.51
C VAL A 310 -6.12 -19.24 24.95
N GLY A 311 -5.93 -18.19 25.75
CA GLY A 311 -6.99 -17.52 26.47
C GLY A 311 -6.52 -17.21 27.89
N CYS A 312 -7.44 -16.68 28.67
CA CYS A 312 -7.18 -16.36 30.06
C CYS A 312 -8.02 -17.24 30.98
N PHE A 313 -7.50 -17.58 32.15
CA PHE A 313 -8.26 -18.26 33.18
C PHE A 313 -8.43 -17.41 34.44
N VAL A 314 -9.51 -17.70 35.17
CA VAL A 314 -9.73 -17.32 36.56
C VAL A 314 -10.05 -18.59 37.33
N ALA A 315 -9.23 -18.93 38.32
CA ALA A 315 -9.38 -20.11 39.15
C ALA A 315 -9.55 -19.73 40.62
N THR A 316 -10.26 -20.56 41.38
CA THR A 316 -10.31 -20.51 42.84
C THR A 316 -9.88 -21.87 43.37
N THR A 317 -8.69 -21.95 43.95
CA THR A 317 -8.15 -23.17 44.56
C THR A 317 -8.06 -22.93 46.06
N ASP A 318 -8.63 -23.82 46.87
CA ASP A 318 -8.69 -23.70 48.33
C ASP A 318 -9.25 -22.35 48.86
N GLY A 319 -10.14 -21.72 48.09
CA GLY A 319 -10.74 -20.42 48.43
C GLY A 319 -9.88 -19.19 48.06
N VAL A 320 -8.77 -19.39 47.36
CA VAL A 320 -7.85 -18.32 46.95
C VAL A 320 -7.93 -18.09 45.43
N PRO A 321 -8.12 -16.84 44.97
CA PRO A 321 -8.25 -16.53 43.55
C PRO A 321 -6.89 -16.54 42.85
N MET A 322 -6.84 -17.10 41.65
CA MET A 322 -5.69 -17.10 40.75
C MET A 322 -6.13 -16.71 39.34
N ARG A 323 -5.25 -16.01 38.62
CA ARG A 323 -5.48 -15.59 37.24
C ARG A 323 -4.21 -15.83 36.43
N GLY A 324 -4.36 -16.17 35.16
CA GLY A 324 -3.23 -16.31 34.26
C GLY A 324 -3.61 -16.75 32.87
N CYS A 325 -2.60 -17.12 32.10
CA CYS A 325 -2.73 -17.61 30.74
C CYS A 325 -3.11 -19.09 30.71
N VAL A 326 -4.07 -19.46 29.86
CA VAL A 326 -4.43 -20.87 29.62
C VAL A 326 -3.23 -21.65 29.07
N SER A 327 -2.34 -20.99 28.33
CA SER A 327 -1.14 -21.62 27.74
C SER A 327 -0.09 -22.02 28.76
N LEU A 328 -0.28 -21.64 30.03
CA LEU A 328 0.56 -22.08 31.15
C LEU A 328 -0.07 -23.23 31.94
N LEU A 329 -1.31 -23.62 31.62
CA LEU A 329 -1.99 -24.76 32.22
C LEU A 329 -1.66 -26.06 31.48
N ASN A 330 -1.58 -27.15 32.22
CA ASN A 330 -1.46 -28.48 31.64
C ASN A 330 -2.84 -29.02 31.15
N PRO A 331 -2.87 -30.10 30.34
CA PRO A 331 -4.13 -30.62 29.77
C PRO A 331 -5.19 -31.02 30.80
N ASP A 332 -4.79 -31.48 31.99
CA ASP A 332 -5.71 -31.87 33.06
C ASP A 332 -6.32 -30.64 33.75
N GLU A 333 -5.54 -29.56 33.91
CA GLU A 333 -5.98 -28.27 34.44
C GLU A 333 -6.93 -27.55 33.48
N ILE A 334 -6.64 -27.60 32.17
CA ILE A 334 -7.54 -27.10 31.14
C ILE A 334 -8.87 -27.84 31.20
N SER A 335 -8.83 -29.18 31.29
CA SER A 335 -10.02 -30.02 31.41
C SER A 335 -10.83 -29.72 32.68
N TYR A 336 -10.14 -29.44 33.79
CA TYR A 336 -10.76 -29.00 35.04
C TYR A 336 -11.51 -27.68 34.84
N CYS A 337 -10.86 -26.66 34.28
CA CYS A 337 -11.44 -25.33 34.05
C CYS A 337 -12.54 -25.27 32.98
N GLN A 338 -12.67 -26.31 32.14
CA GLN A 338 -13.77 -26.46 31.19
C GLN A 338 -14.99 -27.18 31.79
N SER A 339 -14.86 -27.79 32.97
CA SER A 339 -15.96 -28.50 33.62
C SER A 339 -16.92 -27.54 34.34
N THR A 340 -18.23 -27.78 34.22
CA THR A 340 -19.31 -26.96 34.79
C THR A 340 -19.41 -27.02 36.32
N ALA A 341 -18.60 -27.84 36.99
CA ALA A 341 -18.55 -28.02 38.44
C ALA A 341 -17.22 -27.59 39.08
N SER A 342 -16.33 -26.93 38.33
CA SER A 342 -15.03 -26.46 38.82
C SER A 342 -15.08 -25.04 39.40
N GLY A 343 -14.11 -24.71 40.25
CA GLY A 343 -13.86 -23.33 40.71
C GLY A 343 -13.06 -22.50 39.70
N CYS A 344 -12.95 -22.95 38.44
CA CYS A 344 -12.13 -22.34 37.41
C CYS A 344 -12.94 -22.06 36.14
N THR A 345 -12.59 -20.97 35.45
CA THR A 345 -13.25 -20.54 34.21
C THR A 345 -12.22 -20.06 33.21
N ILE A 346 -12.42 -20.41 31.94
CA ILE A 346 -11.61 -19.96 30.80
C ILE A 346 -12.41 -18.98 29.95
N CYS A 347 -11.72 -17.98 29.40
CA CYS A 347 -12.27 -17.07 28.42
C CYS A 347 -11.24 -16.80 27.31
N THR A 348 -11.73 -16.44 26.12
CA THR A 348 -10.95 -16.49 24.87
C THR A 348 -10.71 -15.12 24.23
N THR A 349 -10.87 -14.03 24.98
CA THR A 349 -10.58 -12.65 24.51
C THR A 349 -9.48 -12.00 25.35
N ASP A 350 -8.78 -11.01 24.80
CA ASP A 350 -7.72 -10.31 25.53
C ASP A 350 -8.27 -9.74 26.84
N ASN A 351 -7.55 -10.00 27.93
CA ASN A 351 -7.82 -9.48 29.27
C ASN A 351 -9.21 -9.85 29.79
N CYS A 352 -9.78 -10.95 29.28
CA CYS A 352 -11.11 -11.42 29.66
C CYS A 352 -11.15 -11.97 31.08
N ASN A 353 -10.02 -12.43 31.60
CA ASN A 353 -9.83 -12.73 33.01
C ASN A 353 -9.59 -11.45 33.83
N GLY A 354 -9.84 -10.28 33.26
CA GLY A 354 -9.84 -9.00 33.95
C GLY A 354 -11.18 -8.73 34.64
N ARG A 355 -11.44 -7.45 34.87
CA ARG A 355 -12.71 -6.97 35.44
C ARG A 355 -13.85 -7.08 34.42
N ALA A 356 -15.10 -7.13 34.90
CA ALA A 356 -16.30 -7.07 34.06
C ALA A 356 -16.25 -5.86 33.07
N PRO A 357 -16.88 -5.94 31.87
CA PRO A 357 -16.82 -4.88 30.88
C PRO A 357 -17.21 -3.54 31.49
N LYS A 358 -16.28 -2.58 31.39
CA LYS A 358 -16.43 -1.27 32.02
C LYS A 358 -17.48 -0.45 31.28
N THR A 359 -18.13 0.44 32.04
CA THR A 359 -18.87 1.56 31.45
C THR A 359 -17.98 2.80 31.47
N CYS A 360 -18.07 3.63 30.44
CA CYS A 360 -17.44 4.95 30.42
C CYS A 360 -18.46 6.00 30.04
N ILE A 361 -18.22 7.24 30.45
CA ILE A 361 -18.96 8.39 29.93
C ILE A 361 -18.54 8.61 28.48
N THR A 362 -19.49 8.62 27.55
CA THR A 362 -19.22 8.86 26.11
C THR A 362 -20.05 10.03 25.59
N CYS A 363 -19.40 11.15 25.25
CA CYS A 363 -20.06 12.36 24.76
C CYS A 363 -19.06 13.30 24.06
N ASP A 364 -19.58 14.26 23.30
CA ASP A 364 -18.79 15.33 22.68
C ASP A 364 -19.44 16.70 22.94
N SER A 365 -18.68 17.59 23.57
CA SER A 365 -19.12 18.97 23.86
C SER A 365 -19.34 19.85 22.63
N SER A 366 -18.92 19.44 21.43
CA SER A 366 -19.30 20.13 20.19
C SER A 366 -20.78 19.95 19.86
N THR A 367 -21.40 18.91 20.40
CA THR A 367 -22.83 18.60 20.21
C THR A 367 -23.65 18.80 21.48
N ASP A 368 -23.07 18.55 22.65
CA ASP A 368 -23.74 18.71 23.95
C ASP A 368 -22.78 19.31 24.98
N ALA A 369 -22.94 20.62 25.23
CA ALA A 369 -22.12 21.39 26.16
C ALA A 369 -21.97 20.74 27.55
N ASN A 370 -22.97 19.98 28.01
CA ASN A 370 -22.94 19.29 29.30
C ASN A 370 -21.76 18.31 29.43
N CYS A 371 -21.26 17.78 28.30
CA CYS A 371 -20.09 16.91 28.30
C CYS A 371 -18.83 17.58 28.86
N ALA A 372 -18.75 18.91 28.75
CA ALA A 372 -17.66 19.75 29.27
C ALA A 372 -18.02 20.48 30.57
N THR A 373 -19.27 20.92 30.73
CA THR A 373 -19.66 21.91 31.75
C THR A 373 -20.25 21.34 33.04
N VAL A 374 -20.63 20.06 33.06
CA VAL A 374 -21.27 19.45 34.22
C VAL A 374 -20.27 19.33 35.38
N ALA A 375 -20.51 20.12 36.43
CA ALA A 375 -19.74 20.08 37.67
C ALA A 375 -20.16 18.95 38.61
N ASN A 376 -21.36 18.36 38.43
CA ASN A 376 -21.84 17.22 39.21
C ASN A 376 -21.57 15.90 38.46
N PRO A 377 -20.61 15.07 38.91
CA PRO A 377 -20.26 13.80 38.27
C PRO A 377 -21.45 12.86 38.02
N THR A 378 -22.49 12.95 38.85
CA THR A 378 -23.67 12.09 38.77
C THR A 378 -24.52 12.38 37.53
N ALA A 379 -24.58 13.64 37.09
CA ALA A 379 -25.33 14.04 35.91
C ALA A 379 -24.65 13.59 34.61
N LEU A 380 -23.34 13.30 34.64
CA LEU A 380 -22.64 12.70 33.49
C LEU A 380 -23.00 11.23 33.30
N LEU A 381 -23.50 10.53 34.33
CA LEU A 381 -23.85 9.10 34.24
C LEU A 381 -24.92 8.80 33.19
N GLN A 382 -25.71 9.78 32.76
CA GLN A 382 -26.65 9.61 31.64
C GLN A 382 -25.95 9.27 30.31
N TYR A 383 -24.67 9.64 30.17
CA TYR A 383 -23.84 9.32 29.01
C TYR A 383 -23.01 8.05 29.21
N SER A 384 -23.27 7.29 30.28
CA SER A 384 -22.61 6.02 30.56
C SER A 384 -22.96 5.01 29.47
N GLN A 385 -21.94 4.53 28.75
CA GLN A 385 -22.06 3.47 27.75
C GLN A 385 -21.14 2.31 28.11
N GLN A 386 -21.58 1.09 27.81
CA GLN A 386 -20.75 -0.09 27.96
C GLN A 386 -19.67 -0.10 26.86
N CYS A 387 -18.42 -0.31 27.25
CA CYS A 387 -17.33 -0.31 26.29
C CYS A 387 -17.30 -1.56 25.40
N PRO A 388 -16.78 -1.48 24.16
CA PRO A 388 -16.71 -2.60 23.23
C PRO A 388 -15.83 -3.78 23.69
N SER A 389 -14.89 -3.54 24.61
CA SER A 389 -14.04 -4.58 25.20
C SER A 389 -13.91 -4.41 26.72
N SER A 390 -13.64 -5.51 27.42
CA SER A 390 -13.29 -5.50 28.86
C SER A 390 -11.92 -4.87 29.14
N SER A 391 -11.04 -4.81 28.14
CA SER A 391 -9.75 -4.13 28.19
C SER A 391 -9.83 -2.62 27.98
N ALA A 392 -10.99 -2.07 27.61
CA ALA A 392 -11.13 -0.65 27.39
C ALA A 392 -10.93 0.16 28.68
N ILE A 393 -10.30 1.33 28.54
CA ILE A 393 -10.17 2.36 29.58
C ILE A 393 -10.97 3.59 29.18
N CYS A 394 -11.35 4.41 30.16
CA CYS A 394 -12.09 5.62 29.88
C CYS A 394 -11.13 6.76 29.56
N ILE A 395 -11.42 7.49 28.49
CA ILE A 395 -10.63 8.62 27.99
C ILE A 395 -11.47 9.89 28.09
N SER A 396 -10.84 10.98 28.54
CA SER A 396 -11.29 12.35 28.29
C SER A 396 -10.17 13.09 27.57
N ARG A 397 -10.47 13.82 26.51
CA ARG A 397 -9.48 14.64 25.80
C ARG A 397 -10.06 15.97 25.35
N ILE A 398 -9.16 16.93 25.11
CA ILE A 398 -9.51 18.13 24.37
C ILE A 398 -9.16 17.96 22.88
N SER A 399 -10.12 18.22 22.00
CA SER A 399 -9.97 18.23 20.55
C SER A 399 -10.60 19.49 19.98
N ASN A 400 -9.80 20.34 19.31
CA ASN A 400 -10.24 21.65 18.80
C ASN A 400 -10.96 22.51 19.84
N GLY A 401 -10.54 22.45 21.11
CA GLY A 401 -11.16 23.15 22.24
C GLY A 401 -12.37 22.45 22.87
N TYR A 402 -12.92 21.41 22.25
CA TYR A 402 -14.04 20.63 22.79
C TYR A 402 -13.56 19.45 23.63
N THR A 403 -14.25 19.16 24.73
CA THR A 403 -14.11 17.92 25.50
C THR A 403 -14.79 16.76 24.80
N GLN A 404 -14.02 15.71 24.58
CA GLN A 404 -14.49 14.41 24.09
C GLN A 404 -14.26 13.36 25.18
N ARG A 405 -15.29 12.62 25.52
CA ARG A 405 -15.23 11.48 26.46
C ARG A 405 -15.57 10.21 25.70
N ALA A 406 -14.81 9.14 25.90
CA ALA A 406 -15.02 7.88 25.17
C ALA A 406 -14.36 6.67 25.84
N CYS A 407 -14.72 5.47 25.39
CA CYS A 407 -13.95 4.25 25.62
C CYS A 407 -12.72 4.22 24.69
N SER A 408 -11.57 3.74 25.17
CA SER A 408 -10.41 3.46 24.31
C SER A 408 -10.76 2.46 23.19
N GLY A 409 -10.12 2.60 22.03
CA GLY A 409 -10.37 1.74 20.86
C GLY A 409 -11.54 2.20 19.96
N THR A 410 -12.22 3.29 20.29
CA THR A 410 -13.32 3.88 19.50
C THR A 410 -12.86 4.99 18.53
N GLY A 411 -11.57 5.01 18.18
CA GLY A 411 -10.97 6.08 17.36
C GLY A 411 -10.60 7.36 18.13
N ILE A 412 -10.84 7.39 19.45
CA ILE A 412 -10.39 8.44 20.36
C ILE A 412 -9.19 7.93 21.16
N SER A 413 -8.08 8.65 21.08
CA SER A 413 -6.83 8.36 21.80
C SER A 413 -6.21 9.64 22.35
N CYS A 414 -5.36 9.48 23.37
CA CYS A 414 -4.48 10.54 23.85
C CYS A 414 -3.23 10.58 22.97
N THR A 415 -3.08 11.61 22.15
CA THR A 415 -1.85 11.90 21.41
C THR A 415 -1.13 13.10 22.02
N SER A 416 0.20 13.17 21.84
CA SER A 416 1.02 14.27 22.36
C SER A 416 0.58 15.63 21.78
N GLY A 417 0.17 16.56 22.65
CA GLY A 417 -0.07 17.97 22.28
C GLY A 417 -1.30 18.64 22.90
N ASN A 418 -2.30 17.88 23.37
CA ASN A 418 -3.51 18.43 24.02
C ASN A 418 -3.73 17.81 25.42
N PRO A 419 -4.40 18.53 26.36
CA PRO A 419 -4.79 17.94 27.64
C PRO A 419 -5.63 16.67 27.42
N CYS A 420 -5.19 15.59 28.03
CA CYS A 420 -5.81 14.29 27.93
C CYS A 420 -5.70 13.56 29.27
N TRP A 421 -6.75 12.83 29.65
CA TRP A 421 -6.81 12.05 30.87
C TRP A 421 -7.36 10.66 30.55
N GLN A 422 -6.71 9.66 31.13
CA GLN A 422 -7.12 8.27 31.03
C GLN A 422 -7.28 7.72 32.44
N CYS A 423 -8.29 6.90 32.65
CA CYS A 423 -8.50 6.25 33.93
C CYS A 423 -9.09 4.86 33.73
N ASP A 424 -8.83 4.03 34.72
CA ASP A 424 -9.30 2.65 34.78
C ASP A 424 -10.32 2.50 35.92
N GLY A 425 -11.60 2.47 35.55
CA GLY A 425 -12.73 2.29 36.46
C GLY A 425 -14.06 2.58 35.77
N ALA A 426 -15.17 2.08 36.32
CA ALA A 426 -16.49 2.35 35.78
C ALA A 426 -16.82 3.84 35.88
N ASN A 427 -17.10 4.47 34.73
CA ASN A 427 -17.40 5.90 34.60
C ASN A 427 -16.38 6.79 35.31
N CYS A 428 -15.10 6.39 35.32
CA CYS A 428 -14.06 7.12 36.03
C CYS A 428 -13.70 8.46 35.35
N ASN A 429 -14.08 8.63 34.08
CA ASN A 429 -13.80 9.83 33.29
C ASN A 429 -14.87 10.90 33.51
N THR A 430 -15.13 11.27 34.77
CA THR A 430 -16.14 12.28 35.16
C THR A 430 -15.55 13.64 35.48
N ASP A 431 -14.26 13.71 35.79
CA ASP A 431 -13.60 14.97 36.14
C ASP A 431 -13.60 15.95 34.97
N VAL A 432 -13.58 17.25 35.31
CA VAL A 432 -13.42 18.33 34.33
C VAL A 432 -12.01 18.29 33.77
N LEU A 433 -11.90 18.38 32.44
CA LEU A 433 -10.62 18.38 31.73
C LEU A 433 -10.38 19.71 31.01
N PRO A 434 -9.19 20.32 31.15
CA PRO A 434 -8.21 20.04 32.21
C PRO A 434 -8.74 20.44 33.60
N LEU A 435 -8.09 19.96 34.67
CA LEU A 435 -8.56 20.19 36.04
C LEU A 435 -8.60 21.69 36.42
N ASP A 436 -7.75 22.49 35.80
CA ASP A 436 -7.65 23.94 35.96
C ASP A 436 -8.48 24.73 34.94
N ARG A 437 -9.43 24.06 34.28
CA ARG A 437 -10.30 24.70 33.29
C ARG A 437 -11.03 25.89 33.92
N LEU A 438 -10.95 27.02 33.23
CA LEU A 438 -11.51 28.28 33.68
C LEU A 438 -13.01 28.13 33.99
N LYS A 439 -13.43 28.73 35.11
CA LYS A 439 -14.84 28.91 35.46
C LYS A 439 -15.16 30.39 35.56
N CYS A 440 -16.30 30.77 35.05
CA CYS A 440 -16.77 32.14 35.05
C CYS A 440 -18.21 32.19 35.57
N TYR A 441 -18.62 33.33 36.11
CA TYR A 441 -20.06 33.54 36.33
C TYR A 441 -20.74 33.55 34.95
N LYS A 442 -21.74 32.68 34.75
CA LYS A 442 -22.51 32.55 33.51
C LYS A 442 -23.96 32.93 33.78
N CYS A 443 -24.42 34.07 33.27
CA CYS A 443 -25.79 34.53 33.44
C CYS A 443 -26.20 35.58 32.40
N SER A 444 -27.51 35.81 32.30
CA SER A 444 -28.13 36.79 31.42
C SER A 444 -29.40 37.35 32.08
N GLY A 445 -29.63 38.65 31.98
CA GLY A 445 -30.85 39.28 32.51
C GLY A 445 -30.65 40.07 33.80
N ALA A 446 -31.77 40.51 34.39
CA ALA A 446 -31.78 41.36 35.59
C ALA A 446 -31.12 40.70 36.80
N GLY A 447 -31.17 39.37 36.92
CA GLY A 447 -30.51 38.60 37.99
C GLY A 447 -28.99 38.49 37.85
N CYS A 448 -28.38 39.04 36.79
CA CYS A 448 -26.96 38.97 36.53
C CYS A 448 -26.19 40.25 36.96
N ALA A 449 -26.92 41.27 37.44
CA ALA A 449 -26.36 42.57 37.81
C ALA A 449 -25.47 42.52 39.07
N ASP A 450 -25.81 41.66 40.02
CA ASP A 450 -25.03 41.39 41.23
C ASP A 450 -24.87 39.88 41.40
N VAL A 451 -23.64 39.39 41.28
CA VAL A 451 -23.29 37.95 41.40
C VAL A 451 -22.77 37.60 42.79
N THR A 452 -22.74 38.56 43.73
CA THR A 452 -22.20 38.34 45.09
C THR A 452 -23.05 37.43 45.97
N THR A 453 -24.23 37.01 45.50
CA THR A 453 -25.18 36.22 46.27
C THR A 453 -25.60 34.86 45.65
N GLU A 454 -25.19 34.47 44.43
CA GLU A 454 -25.69 33.21 43.81
C GLU A 454 -24.75 32.39 42.89
N THR A 455 -25.20 31.13 42.73
CA THR A 455 -24.61 29.84 42.37
C THR A 455 -24.14 29.62 40.92
N ASN A 456 -23.92 30.67 40.12
CA ASN A 456 -23.75 30.54 38.67
C ASN A 456 -22.28 30.53 38.20
N LEU A 457 -21.35 30.09 39.07
CA LEU A 457 -19.95 29.88 38.71
C LEU A 457 -19.83 28.55 37.98
N GLU A 458 -19.71 28.60 36.66
CA GLU A 458 -19.78 27.45 35.77
C GLU A 458 -18.50 27.29 34.94
N VAL A 459 -18.18 26.04 34.59
CA VAL A 459 -17.03 25.69 33.74
C VAL A 459 -17.27 26.21 32.31
N CYS A 460 -16.24 26.77 31.68
CA CYS A 460 -16.31 27.19 30.28
C CYS A 460 -16.52 26.00 29.34
N GLU A 461 -17.44 26.11 28.38
CA GLU A 461 -17.80 25.08 27.38
C GLU A 461 -16.65 24.73 26.44
N MET A 462 -15.82 25.73 26.12
CA MET A 462 -14.62 25.57 25.30
C MET A 462 -13.37 25.66 26.16
N TYR A 463 -12.37 24.86 25.82
CA TYR A 463 -11.04 24.98 26.41
C TYR A 463 -10.15 25.84 25.51
N ASN A 464 -9.69 26.94 26.07
CA ASN A 464 -8.64 27.77 25.51
C ASN A 464 -7.71 28.19 26.65
N THR A 465 -6.40 27.97 26.49
CA THR A 465 -5.38 28.29 27.51
C THR A 465 -5.32 29.78 27.85
N ASN A 466 -5.78 30.63 26.93
CA ASN A 466 -5.85 32.08 27.09
C ASN A 466 -7.30 32.58 27.20
N ASP A 467 -8.23 31.74 27.63
CA ASP A 467 -9.61 32.17 27.81
C ASP A 467 -9.75 33.20 28.95
N GLN A 468 -10.79 34.00 28.86
CA GLN A 468 -11.08 35.09 29.79
C GLN A 468 -12.56 35.08 30.16
N CYS A 469 -12.86 35.43 31.41
CA CYS A 469 -14.24 35.76 31.76
C CYS A 469 -14.56 37.17 31.25
N PHE A 470 -15.81 37.40 30.88
CA PHE A 470 -16.28 38.74 30.52
C PHE A 470 -17.56 39.11 31.27
N THR A 471 -17.74 40.42 31.44
CA THR A 471 -19.01 41.06 31.80
C THR A 471 -19.32 42.10 30.73
N VAL A 472 -20.55 42.11 30.24
CA VAL A 472 -21.06 43.14 29.32
C VAL A 472 -22.45 43.58 29.73
N VAL A 473 -22.73 44.87 29.54
CA VAL A 473 -24.04 45.45 29.82
C VAL A 473 -24.57 46.10 28.54
N THR A 474 -25.67 45.57 28.03
CA THR A 474 -26.31 46.08 26.80
C THR A 474 -26.84 47.49 27.01
N ASP A 475 -27.14 48.19 25.91
CA ASP A 475 -27.77 49.52 25.97
C ASP A 475 -29.20 49.48 26.57
N THR A 476 -29.81 48.30 26.66
CA THR A 476 -31.07 48.05 27.37
C THR A 476 -30.89 47.66 28.84
N GLU A 477 -29.69 47.91 29.40
CA GLU A 477 -29.30 47.60 30.78
C GLU A 477 -29.34 46.10 31.15
N VAL A 478 -29.25 45.21 30.17
CA VAL A 478 -29.17 43.76 30.43
C VAL A 478 -27.72 43.37 30.66
N THR A 479 -27.44 42.77 31.82
CA THR A 479 -26.10 42.26 32.13
C THR A 479 -25.96 40.83 31.62
N HIS A 480 -24.85 40.56 30.93
CA HIS A 480 -24.41 39.23 30.54
C HIS A 480 -23.01 38.98 31.09
N ARG A 481 -22.81 37.75 31.58
CA ARG A 481 -21.53 37.27 32.09
C ARG A 481 -21.26 35.89 31.50
N GLY A 482 -20.02 35.61 31.13
CA GLY A 482 -19.64 34.29 30.63
C GLY A 482 -18.17 34.15 30.29
N CYS A 483 -17.82 33.04 29.62
CA CYS A 483 -16.47 32.79 29.11
C CYS A 483 -16.35 33.30 27.67
N TYR A 484 -15.23 33.95 27.35
CA TYR A 484 -15.07 34.60 26.06
C TYR A 484 -14.91 33.60 24.92
N SER A 485 -14.42 32.39 25.16
CA SER A 485 -14.33 31.34 24.12
C SER A 485 -15.65 30.59 23.87
N ASP A 486 -16.63 30.65 24.79
CA ASP A 486 -17.82 29.79 24.76
C ASP A 486 -18.80 30.10 23.61
N PRO A 487 -19.28 29.10 22.86
CA PRO A 487 -20.31 29.28 21.83
C PRO A 487 -21.63 29.83 22.39
N SER A 488 -22.06 29.40 23.58
CA SER A 488 -23.27 29.94 24.23
C SER A 488 -23.21 31.44 24.51
N SER A 489 -22.00 31.99 24.63
CA SER A 489 -21.78 33.42 24.83
C SER A 489 -21.76 34.23 23.54
N ALA A 490 -21.95 33.61 22.35
CA ALA A 490 -21.85 34.28 21.06
C ALA A 490 -22.75 35.51 20.93
N ALA A 491 -24.02 35.44 21.36
CA ALA A 491 -24.95 36.57 21.28
C ALA A 491 -24.50 37.75 22.16
N ALA A 492 -24.03 37.50 23.38
CA ALA A 492 -23.49 38.52 24.27
C ALA A 492 -22.14 39.07 23.76
N LYS A 493 -21.33 38.22 23.11
CA LYS A 493 -20.04 38.59 22.52
C LYS A 493 -20.17 39.51 21.31
N THR A 494 -21.25 39.41 20.54
CA THR A 494 -21.53 40.37 19.46
C THR A 494 -21.50 41.81 19.99
N VAL A 495 -22.02 42.02 21.21
CA VAL A 495 -21.98 43.34 21.89
C VAL A 495 -20.56 43.77 22.28
N CYS A 496 -19.62 42.84 22.49
CA CYS A 496 -18.19 43.15 22.72
C CYS A 496 -17.51 43.75 21.49
N THR A 497 -17.95 43.38 20.29
CA THR A 497 -17.26 43.64 19.03
C THR A 497 -17.96 44.64 18.12
N GLU A 498 -19.05 45.27 18.57
CA GLU A 498 -19.89 46.12 17.71
C GLU A 498 -19.22 47.42 17.21
N HIS A 499 -18.01 47.82 17.63
CA HIS A 499 -17.40 49.07 17.14
C HIS A 499 -15.89 49.04 16.88
N GLU A 500 -15.54 49.22 15.60
CA GLU A 500 -14.21 49.45 15.03
C GLU A 500 -13.61 50.82 15.44
N SER A 501 -13.34 51.03 16.72
CA SER A 501 -12.52 52.16 17.20
C SER A 501 -11.81 51.86 18.52
N GLY A 502 -11.49 50.59 18.80
CA GLY A 502 -10.58 50.24 19.90
C GLY A 502 -11.14 50.39 21.33
N SER A 503 -12.46 50.44 21.53
CA SER A 503 -13.06 50.38 22.88
C SER A 503 -13.93 49.12 23.02
N ASP A 504 -13.36 48.09 23.63
CA ASP A 504 -14.06 46.86 24.02
C ASP A 504 -15.14 47.19 25.07
N ARG A 505 -16.42 46.99 24.74
CA ARG A 505 -17.54 47.18 25.70
C ARG A 505 -17.56 46.10 26.78
N CYS A 506 -16.81 45.02 26.59
CA CYS A 506 -16.70 43.93 27.53
C CYS A 506 -15.54 44.17 28.48
N VAL A 507 -15.82 44.12 29.78
CA VAL A 507 -14.76 44.06 30.79
C VAL A 507 -14.34 42.61 30.92
N LYS A 508 -13.14 42.32 30.40
CA LYS A 508 -12.51 41.01 30.47
C LYS A 508 -11.61 40.92 31.69
N CYS A 509 -11.52 39.74 32.26
CA CYS A 509 -10.60 39.46 33.36
C CYS A 509 -10.10 38.01 33.27
N THR A 510 -8.96 37.77 33.90
CA THR A 510 -8.33 36.45 33.99
C THR A 510 -8.46 35.92 35.41
N GLY A 511 -8.80 34.64 35.54
CA GLY A 511 -8.94 33.96 36.84
C GLY A 511 -10.36 33.49 37.10
N GLU A 512 -10.48 32.47 37.95
CA GLU A 512 -11.76 31.84 38.29
C GLU A 512 -12.72 32.86 38.89
N GLY A 513 -13.92 32.97 38.33
CA GLY A 513 -14.98 33.84 38.83
C GLY A 513 -14.62 35.32 38.92
N CYS A 514 -13.65 35.80 38.14
CA CYS A 514 -13.19 37.19 38.24
C CYS A 514 -14.21 38.23 37.73
N ASN A 515 -15.23 37.80 37.00
CA ASN A 515 -16.19 38.67 36.33
C ASN A 515 -17.31 39.11 37.29
N THR A 516 -16.95 39.83 38.36
CA THR A 516 -17.85 40.29 39.45
C THR A 516 -18.11 41.80 39.41
N GLN A 517 -17.69 42.48 38.34
CA GLN A 517 -17.77 43.94 38.25
C GLN A 517 -19.22 44.43 38.37
N VAL A 518 -19.43 45.57 39.04
CA VAL A 518 -20.74 46.23 39.13
C VAL A 518 -21.22 46.65 37.75
N SER A 519 -22.48 46.38 37.43
CA SER A 519 -23.02 46.64 36.08
C SER A 519 -23.15 48.12 35.72
N LYS A 520 -23.16 49.01 36.72
CA LYS A 520 -23.32 50.45 36.52
C LYS A 520 -22.75 51.24 37.69
N THR A 521 -22.22 52.43 37.40
CA THR A 521 -21.64 53.34 38.39
C THR A 521 -22.22 54.74 38.24
N PRO A 522 -22.50 55.48 39.33
CA PRO A 522 -23.01 56.84 39.22
C PRO A 522 -22.06 57.75 38.45
N ALA A 523 -22.62 58.67 37.64
CA ALA A 523 -21.83 59.61 36.88
C ALA A 523 -21.04 60.59 37.79
N THR A 524 -19.77 60.82 37.48
CA THR A 524 -18.88 61.72 38.26
C THR A 524 -18.41 62.93 37.48
N LEU A 525 -18.55 62.90 36.15
CA LEU A 525 -18.12 63.97 35.26
C LEU A 525 -19.03 65.21 35.33
N SER A 526 -18.48 66.36 34.96
CA SER A 526 -19.24 67.59 34.67
C SER A 526 -18.84 68.11 33.29
N CYS A 527 -19.81 68.43 32.44
CA CYS A 527 -19.58 68.84 31.05
C CYS A 527 -20.22 70.19 30.75
N ILE A 528 -19.74 70.89 29.72
CA ILE A 528 -20.48 72.03 29.18
C ILE A 528 -21.79 71.50 28.57
N LYS A 529 -22.93 72.04 28.99
CA LYS A 529 -24.26 71.70 28.49
C LYS A 529 -24.89 72.93 27.84
N CYS A 530 -25.13 72.89 26.52
CA CYS A 530 -25.81 73.95 25.79
C CYS A 530 -26.39 73.44 24.47
N THR A 531 -27.32 74.18 23.88
CA THR A 531 -27.88 73.90 22.55
C THR A 531 -28.08 75.20 21.78
N GLY A 532 -27.72 75.21 20.50
CA GLY A 532 -27.96 76.32 19.57
C GLY A 532 -26.69 76.77 18.83
N ALA A 533 -26.83 77.72 17.90
CA ALA A 533 -25.71 78.20 17.09
C ALA A 533 -24.55 78.75 17.93
N ALA A 534 -24.83 79.48 19.02
CA ALA A 534 -23.80 80.02 19.90
C ALA A 534 -23.04 78.96 20.72
N CYS A 535 -23.58 77.74 20.83
CA CYS A 535 -22.94 76.61 21.49
C CYS A 535 -21.78 76.03 20.64
N GLY A 536 -21.70 76.39 19.35
CA GLY A 536 -20.61 76.02 18.45
C GLY A 536 -19.32 76.81 18.67
N ASN A 537 -19.43 78.02 19.24
CA ASN A 537 -18.27 78.86 19.58
C ASN A 537 -17.39 78.20 20.65
N SER A 538 -16.15 78.67 20.79
CA SER A 538 -15.32 78.33 21.95
C SER A 538 -16.04 78.71 23.24
N GLN A 539 -16.02 77.79 24.21
CA GLN A 539 -16.68 77.96 25.51
C GLN A 539 -15.62 78.25 26.57
N ALA A 540 -15.97 79.09 27.56
CA ALA A 540 -15.10 79.31 28.71
C ALA A 540 -14.94 78.02 29.51
N SER A 541 -13.75 77.74 30.01
CA SER A 541 -13.46 76.60 30.91
C SER A 541 -14.01 76.83 32.33
N THR A 542 -15.27 77.24 32.44
CA THR A 542 -16.01 77.30 33.71
C THR A 542 -16.32 75.90 34.21
N PRO A 543 -16.59 75.67 35.51
CA PRO A 543 -17.09 74.38 35.97
C PRO A 543 -18.35 74.02 35.16
N GLY A 544 -18.28 72.94 34.39
CA GLY A 544 -19.41 72.41 33.63
C GLY A 544 -20.55 71.99 34.56
N GLN A 545 -21.69 71.67 33.96
CA GLN A 545 -22.84 71.13 34.69
C GLN A 545 -22.62 69.65 34.95
N ALA A 546 -22.96 69.19 36.15
CA ALA A 546 -22.87 67.78 36.53
C ALA A 546 -23.65 66.89 35.55
N CYS A 547 -23.05 65.76 35.18
CA CYS A 547 -23.75 64.68 34.49
C CYS A 547 -24.65 63.95 35.50
N PHE A 548 -25.83 63.50 35.06
CA PHE A 548 -26.75 62.73 35.89
C PHE A 548 -26.90 61.31 35.34
N GLY A 549 -27.35 60.37 36.17
CA GLY A 549 -27.60 58.98 35.79
C GLY A 549 -26.45 58.02 36.10
N ASP A 550 -26.65 56.76 35.73
CA ASP A 550 -25.66 55.70 35.89
C ASP A 550 -24.94 55.45 34.55
N VAL A 551 -23.62 55.27 34.64
CA VAL A 551 -22.77 54.89 33.51
C VAL A 551 -22.63 53.37 33.54
N LEU A 552 -23.07 52.72 32.47
CA LEU A 552 -23.02 51.27 32.36
C LEU A 552 -21.56 50.79 32.22
N LEU A 553 -21.27 49.62 32.81
CA LEU A 553 -19.94 49.01 32.79
C LEU A 553 -19.37 48.90 31.36
N GLY A 554 -18.07 49.16 31.22
CA GLY A 554 -17.37 49.15 29.92
C GLY A 554 -17.50 50.45 29.13
N ARG A 555 -18.24 51.45 29.63
CA ARG A 555 -18.35 52.78 29.02
C ARG A 555 -17.50 53.80 29.77
N THR A 556 -16.84 54.69 29.03
CA THR A 556 -16.01 55.76 29.60
C THR A 556 -16.80 57.06 29.63
N GLU A 557 -16.99 57.66 30.82
CA GLU A 557 -17.64 58.97 30.93
C GLU A 557 -17.03 59.97 29.96
N SER A 558 -17.89 60.59 29.14
CA SER A 558 -17.45 61.49 28.09
C SER A 558 -18.40 62.67 27.98
N CYS A 559 -17.83 63.85 27.74
CA CYS A 559 -18.56 64.99 27.23
C CYS A 559 -18.65 64.88 25.71
N TYR A 560 -19.76 65.33 25.12
CA TYR A 560 -19.92 65.42 23.67
C TYR A 560 -20.13 66.87 23.21
N SER A 561 -19.85 67.08 21.93
CA SER A 561 -20.31 68.21 21.13
C SER A 561 -20.83 67.64 19.81
N TYR A 562 -22.12 67.82 19.55
CA TYR A 562 -22.85 67.27 18.42
C TYR A 562 -23.37 68.38 17.51
N ILE A 563 -23.25 68.22 16.20
CA ILE A 563 -23.70 69.16 15.18
C ILE A 563 -25.02 68.64 14.59
N HIS A 564 -26.10 69.36 14.83
CA HIS A 564 -27.41 69.08 14.23
C HIS A 564 -27.44 69.44 12.75
N ASP A 565 -28.38 68.87 11.99
CA ASP A 565 -28.53 69.10 10.54
C ASP A 565 -28.79 70.57 10.18
N ASN A 566 -29.31 71.37 11.12
CA ASN A 566 -29.54 72.81 10.95
C ASN A 566 -28.33 73.67 11.34
N GLY A 567 -27.17 73.06 11.64
CA GLY A 567 -25.94 73.73 12.03
C GLY A 567 -25.87 74.16 13.51
N ASN A 568 -26.92 73.91 14.30
CA ASN A 568 -26.84 74.13 15.75
C ASN A 568 -25.92 73.10 16.39
N VAL A 569 -25.15 73.54 17.38
CA VAL A 569 -24.34 72.63 18.19
C VAL A 569 -25.05 72.34 19.49
N GLU A 570 -24.99 71.09 19.92
CA GLU A 570 -25.43 70.62 21.23
C GLU A 570 -24.25 70.02 21.97
N ARG A 571 -24.00 70.50 23.19
CA ARG A 571 -22.98 69.98 24.07
C ARG A 571 -23.63 69.34 25.27
N GLY A 572 -23.09 68.23 25.74
CA GLY A 572 -23.65 67.54 26.88
C GLY A 572 -22.79 66.41 27.41
N CYS A 573 -23.39 65.61 28.28
CA CYS A 573 -22.81 64.40 28.83
C CYS A 573 -23.32 63.20 28.02
N LEU A 574 -22.43 62.37 27.49
CA LEU A 574 -22.79 61.35 26.50
C LEU A 574 -23.80 60.32 27.03
N TYR A 575 -23.65 59.91 28.29
CA TYR A 575 -24.49 58.90 28.94
C TYR A 575 -25.50 59.47 29.93
N ASP A 576 -25.76 60.77 29.87
CA ASP A 576 -26.82 61.38 30.71
C ASP A 576 -28.20 60.95 30.18
N PRO A 577 -29.14 60.52 31.05
CA PRO A 577 -30.48 60.08 30.64
C PRO A 577 -31.28 61.12 29.84
N ASN A 578 -30.90 62.40 29.93
CA ASN A 578 -31.54 63.48 29.17
C ASN A 578 -30.94 63.67 27.77
N THR A 579 -29.81 63.03 27.46
CA THR A 579 -29.20 63.07 26.13
C THR A 579 -30.07 62.25 25.17
N PRO A 580 -30.55 62.83 24.05
CA PRO A 580 -31.35 62.10 23.08
C PRO A 580 -30.63 60.86 22.57
N ALA A 581 -31.32 59.71 22.55
CA ALA A 581 -30.75 58.43 22.14
C ALA A 581 -30.10 58.46 20.74
N ALA A 582 -30.63 59.28 19.83
CA ALA A 582 -30.04 59.49 18.50
C ALA A 582 -28.63 60.10 18.57
N ILE A 583 -28.43 61.09 19.45
CA ILE A 583 -27.14 61.76 19.64
C ILE A 583 -26.18 60.84 20.37
N SER A 584 -26.62 60.20 21.47
CA SER A 584 -25.76 59.29 22.23
C SER A 584 -25.28 58.10 21.38
N ASN A 585 -26.17 57.52 20.56
CA ASN A 585 -25.82 56.42 19.65
C ASN A 585 -24.84 56.88 18.57
N GLU A 586 -25.08 58.01 17.92
CA GLU A 586 -24.18 58.52 16.87
C GLU A 586 -22.79 58.87 17.43
N CYS A 587 -22.73 59.56 18.56
CA CYS A 587 -21.49 59.93 19.23
C CYS A 587 -20.71 58.73 19.78
N THR A 588 -21.39 57.64 20.13
CA THR A 588 -20.75 56.39 20.59
C THR A 588 -20.25 55.54 19.43
N ASN A 589 -20.98 55.54 18.31
CA ASN A 589 -20.75 54.61 17.21
C ASN A 589 -19.81 55.16 16.12
N SER A 590 -19.74 56.49 15.97
CA SER A 590 -18.88 57.20 15.02
C SER A 590 -18.24 58.42 15.68
N PRO A 591 -17.21 58.25 16.54
CA PRO A 591 -16.48 59.38 17.12
C PRO A 591 -15.65 60.08 16.03
N GLY A 592 -16.29 60.98 15.28
CA GLY A 592 -15.84 61.59 14.03
C GLY A 592 -17.02 62.28 13.32
N GLY A 593 -16.78 63.18 12.36
CA GLY A 593 -17.88 63.88 11.70
C GLY A 593 -18.71 64.82 12.60
N ARG A 594 -20.02 64.54 12.75
CA ARG A 594 -21.01 65.39 13.47
C ARG A 594 -20.81 65.38 14.98
N CYS A 595 -20.06 64.43 15.54
CA CYS A 595 -19.83 64.36 16.96
C CYS A 595 -18.35 64.41 17.35
N LYS A 596 -18.03 65.20 18.39
CA LYS A 596 -16.74 65.24 19.06
C LYS A 596 -16.92 64.83 20.52
N VAL A 597 -16.17 63.82 20.97
CA VAL A 597 -16.21 63.32 22.35
C VAL A 597 -14.87 63.54 23.04
N CYS A 598 -14.90 63.77 24.34
CA CYS A 598 -13.70 63.89 25.17
C CYS A 598 -14.01 63.43 26.61
N THR A 599 -13.00 62.94 27.34
CA THR A 599 -13.19 62.20 28.60
C THR A 599 -12.88 63.02 29.87
N ALA A 600 -12.26 64.20 29.74
CA ALA A 600 -11.93 65.04 30.88
C ALA A 600 -13.11 65.95 31.29
N GLY A 601 -13.16 66.36 32.56
CA GLY A 601 -14.22 67.27 33.04
C GLY A 601 -14.20 68.59 32.28
N SER A 602 -15.36 69.01 31.79
CA SER A 602 -15.54 70.27 31.05
C SER A 602 -14.60 70.40 29.83
N CYS A 603 -14.22 69.28 29.22
CA CYS A 603 -13.28 69.24 28.09
C CYS A 603 -13.88 69.69 26.75
N ASN A 604 -15.21 69.69 26.65
CA ASN A 604 -15.92 70.06 25.44
C ASN A 604 -16.01 71.58 25.33
N THR A 605 -14.86 72.26 25.31
CA THR A 605 -14.73 73.73 25.25
C THR A 605 -14.30 74.25 23.89
N GLU A 606 -13.63 73.41 23.09
CA GLU A 606 -13.10 73.81 21.79
C GLU A 606 -14.20 74.26 20.83
N GLU A 607 -13.88 75.23 19.99
CA GLU A 607 -14.77 75.71 18.93
C GLU A 607 -15.01 74.59 17.91
N ILE A 608 -16.29 74.32 17.61
CA ILE A 608 -16.67 73.26 16.67
C ILE A 608 -16.80 73.88 15.28
N GLN A 609 -15.85 73.59 14.40
CA GLN A 609 -15.81 74.04 13.00
C GLN A 609 -15.88 72.83 12.06
N VAL A 610 -16.85 72.78 11.14
CA VAL A 610 -16.91 71.74 10.10
C VAL A 610 -15.86 72.05 9.04
N THR A 611 -14.75 71.33 9.08
CA THR A 611 -13.56 71.57 8.24
C THR A 611 -13.29 70.45 7.23
N GLU A 612 -14.18 69.46 7.13
CA GLU A 612 -14.01 68.33 6.22
C GLU A 612 -13.84 68.81 4.78
N THR A 613 -12.69 68.47 4.18
CA THR A 613 -12.45 68.69 2.76
C THR A 613 -12.60 67.38 2.01
N CYS A 614 -13.25 67.39 0.85
CA CYS A 614 -13.33 66.23 -0.03
C CYS A 614 -12.76 66.57 -1.41
N TYR A 615 -12.18 65.58 -2.09
CA TYR A 615 -11.88 65.74 -3.51
C TYR A 615 -13.19 65.87 -4.29
N THR A 616 -13.27 66.89 -5.13
CA THR A 616 -14.42 67.15 -6.02
C THR A 616 -13.97 67.14 -7.46
N CYS A 617 -14.45 66.16 -8.22
CA CYS A 617 -14.11 66.03 -9.64
C CYS A 617 -15.10 65.12 -10.35
N ASP A 618 -15.08 65.16 -11.68
CA ASP A 618 -15.88 64.33 -12.57
C ASP A 618 -14.96 63.82 -13.70
N SER A 619 -14.83 62.51 -13.87
CA SER A 619 -13.92 61.93 -14.87
C SER A 619 -14.38 62.10 -16.31
N GLY A 620 -15.65 62.45 -16.55
CA GLY A 620 -16.16 62.87 -17.86
C GLY A 620 -15.69 64.26 -18.26
N LEU A 621 -15.22 65.08 -17.28
CA LEU A 621 -14.69 66.43 -17.50
C LEU A 621 -13.17 66.51 -17.28
N ASP A 622 -12.64 65.76 -16.32
CA ASP A 622 -11.22 65.67 -15.98
C ASP A 622 -10.80 64.20 -15.82
N PRO A 623 -10.12 63.60 -16.82
CA PRO A 623 -9.68 62.20 -16.78
C PRO A 623 -8.82 61.83 -15.57
N ASN A 624 -8.19 62.82 -14.93
CA ASN A 624 -7.38 62.60 -13.74
C ASN A 624 -8.21 62.26 -12.49
N CYS A 625 -9.52 62.56 -12.49
CA CYS A 625 -10.42 62.28 -11.39
C CYS A 625 -10.55 60.78 -11.06
N GLU A 626 -10.46 59.93 -12.08
CA GLU A 626 -10.52 58.47 -11.92
C GLU A 626 -9.23 57.94 -11.27
N SER A 627 -8.09 58.30 -11.84
CA SER A 627 -6.75 57.81 -11.45
C SER A 627 -6.17 58.51 -10.23
N MET A 628 -6.78 59.61 -9.75
CA MET A 628 -6.26 60.48 -8.69
C MET A 628 -4.83 60.96 -8.97
N THR A 629 -4.50 61.22 -10.24
CA THR A 629 -3.20 61.74 -10.66
C THR A 629 -3.27 63.26 -10.87
N GLY A 630 -2.15 63.98 -10.75
CA GLY A 630 -2.17 65.45 -10.91
C GLY A 630 -2.84 66.23 -9.77
N THR A 631 -3.32 67.45 -10.04
CA THR A 631 -3.91 68.35 -9.03
C THR A 631 -5.44 68.28 -9.08
N ILE A 632 -6.05 67.54 -8.16
CA ILE A 632 -7.51 67.43 -8.02
C ILE A 632 -8.01 68.47 -7.01
N GLN A 633 -9.08 69.18 -7.36
CA GLN A 633 -9.66 70.21 -6.49
C GLN A 633 -10.26 69.59 -5.24
N THR A 634 -10.05 70.24 -4.09
CA THR A 634 -10.68 69.92 -2.83
C THR A 634 -11.70 70.98 -2.47
N LYS A 635 -12.87 70.57 -1.97
CA LYS A 635 -13.93 71.47 -1.49
C LYS A 635 -14.14 71.23 0.00
N GLN A 636 -14.23 72.30 0.78
CA GLN A 636 -14.73 72.23 2.15
C GLN A 636 -16.24 71.95 2.11
N CYS A 637 -16.66 70.87 2.77
CA CYS A 637 -18.01 70.35 2.62
C CYS A 637 -19.03 71.18 3.41
N PRO A 638 -20.19 71.50 2.81
CA PRO A 638 -21.26 72.14 3.53
C PRO A 638 -21.86 71.18 4.57
N ILE A 639 -22.41 71.76 5.64
CA ILE A 639 -23.20 71.02 6.61
C ILE A 639 -24.50 70.62 5.92
N GLY A 640 -24.66 69.33 5.61
CA GLY A 640 -25.84 68.74 4.98
C GLY A 640 -26.35 67.52 5.75
N THR A 641 -27.34 66.80 5.21
CA THR A 641 -27.97 65.63 5.86
C THR A 641 -27.03 64.44 6.08
N VAL A 642 -25.88 64.41 5.39
CA VAL A 642 -24.83 63.40 5.52
C VAL A 642 -23.48 64.11 5.48
N LEU A 643 -22.59 63.83 6.44
CA LEU A 643 -21.21 64.34 6.44
C LEU A 643 -20.24 63.36 5.75
N GLY A 644 -19.03 63.82 5.45
CA GLY A 644 -18.01 63.03 4.76
C GLY A 644 -18.01 63.20 3.23
N CYS A 645 -17.32 62.29 2.56
CA CYS A 645 -17.11 62.31 1.12
C CYS A 645 -17.80 61.15 0.42
N PHE A 646 -18.05 61.27 -0.88
CA PHE A 646 -18.49 60.17 -1.73
C PHE A 646 -17.56 59.96 -2.92
N ARG A 647 -17.60 58.73 -3.45
CA ARG A 647 -17.17 58.37 -4.80
C ARG A 647 -18.28 57.59 -5.46
N SER A 648 -18.72 58.05 -6.62
CA SER A 648 -19.70 57.40 -7.49
C SER A 648 -19.02 56.94 -8.77
N GLN A 649 -19.46 55.81 -9.32
CA GLN A 649 -19.08 55.30 -10.63
C GLN A 649 -20.33 54.77 -11.34
N VAL A 650 -20.80 55.52 -12.34
CA VAL A 650 -21.98 55.18 -13.16
C VAL A 650 -21.55 55.28 -14.63
N ASP A 651 -21.84 54.23 -15.41
CA ASP A 651 -21.50 54.15 -16.84
C ASP A 651 -20.04 54.49 -17.18
N GLY A 652 -19.11 54.10 -16.29
CA GLY A 652 -17.67 54.35 -16.46
C GLY A 652 -17.18 55.75 -16.05
N VAL A 653 -18.08 56.65 -15.65
CA VAL A 653 -17.75 57.99 -15.17
C VAL A 653 -17.61 57.98 -13.64
N VAL A 654 -16.46 58.42 -13.15
CA VAL A 654 -16.14 58.54 -11.72
C VAL A 654 -16.39 59.97 -11.26
N VAL A 655 -17.27 60.13 -10.28
CA VAL A 655 -17.54 61.43 -9.64
C VAL A 655 -17.17 61.35 -8.17
N ARG A 656 -16.43 62.35 -7.70
CA ARG A 656 -16.04 62.49 -6.28
C ARG A 656 -16.62 63.78 -5.75
N GLY A 657 -17.07 63.80 -4.50
CA GLY A 657 -17.52 65.03 -3.87
C GLY A 657 -17.88 64.91 -2.40
N CYS A 658 -18.49 65.95 -1.86
CA CYS A 658 -18.98 65.98 -0.48
C CYS A 658 -20.33 65.26 -0.38
N ALA A 659 -20.48 64.39 0.62
CA ALA A 659 -21.74 63.69 0.87
C ALA A 659 -22.89 64.67 1.19
N GLY A 660 -22.57 65.80 1.83
CA GLY A 660 -23.54 66.85 2.14
C GLY A 660 -24.14 67.57 0.93
N ASP A 661 -23.53 67.41 -0.26
CA ASP A 661 -24.07 67.93 -1.52
C ASP A 661 -25.09 66.96 -2.18
N LEU A 662 -25.16 65.70 -1.72
CA LEU A 662 -26.04 64.67 -2.28
C LEU A 662 -27.50 64.91 -1.90
N LYS A 663 -28.41 64.71 -2.86
CA LYS A 663 -29.86 64.72 -2.63
C LYS A 663 -30.34 63.37 -2.08
N SER A 664 -31.54 63.35 -1.51
CA SER A 664 -32.11 62.18 -0.82
C SER A 664 -32.07 60.87 -1.62
N GLY A 665 -32.30 60.91 -2.94
CA GLY A 665 -32.22 59.72 -3.81
C GLY A 665 -30.80 59.26 -4.12
N GLU A 666 -29.83 60.17 -4.12
CA GLU A 666 -28.41 59.89 -4.39
C GLU A 666 -27.74 59.28 -3.15
N ILE A 667 -28.14 59.70 -1.95
CA ILE A 667 -27.70 59.11 -0.68
C ILE A 667 -28.03 57.61 -0.62
N THR A 668 -29.26 57.23 -1.00
CA THR A 668 -29.67 55.81 -1.01
C THR A 668 -28.87 54.97 -2.01
N LEU A 669 -28.44 55.55 -3.14
CA LEU A 669 -27.54 54.88 -4.09
C LEU A 669 -26.16 54.61 -3.48
N CYS A 670 -25.62 55.57 -2.72
CA CYS A 670 -24.32 55.44 -2.06
C CYS A 670 -24.33 54.49 -0.85
N GLN A 671 -25.49 54.29 -0.21
CA GLN A 671 -25.68 53.30 0.84
C GLN A 671 -25.84 51.86 0.29
N ARG A 672 -26.23 51.71 -0.99
CA ARG A 672 -26.38 50.40 -1.67
C ARG A 672 -25.09 49.87 -2.28
N GLY A 673 -24.01 50.66 -2.29
CA GLY A 673 -22.61 50.20 -2.34
C GLY A 673 -22.02 49.73 -3.68
N ALA A 674 -22.80 49.47 -4.73
CA ALA A 674 -22.27 48.99 -6.02
C ALA A 674 -21.89 50.10 -7.02
N GLN A 675 -22.54 51.26 -6.94
CA GLN A 675 -22.36 52.38 -7.86
C GLN A 675 -21.89 53.66 -7.15
N CYS A 676 -22.10 53.77 -5.85
CA CYS A 676 -21.58 54.86 -5.06
C CYS A 676 -21.22 54.35 -3.67
N LYS A 677 -20.18 54.92 -3.06
CA LYS A 677 -19.73 54.64 -1.69
C LYS A 677 -19.47 55.94 -0.96
N LEU A 678 -19.77 55.95 0.34
CA LEU A 678 -19.46 57.04 1.27
C LEU A 678 -18.20 56.68 2.06
N CYS A 679 -17.45 57.69 2.48
CA CYS A 679 -16.37 57.55 3.45
C CYS A 679 -16.33 58.78 4.35
N ASP A 680 -15.71 58.62 5.52
CA ASP A 680 -15.54 59.70 6.50
C ASP A 680 -14.06 60.14 6.59
N GLY A 681 -13.84 61.42 6.90
CA GLY A 681 -12.54 62.05 7.06
C GLY A 681 -12.04 62.87 5.86
N ASN A 682 -11.03 63.70 6.12
CA ASN A 682 -10.46 64.61 5.12
C ASN A 682 -9.94 63.85 3.90
N ASN A 683 -10.51 64.17 2.74
CA ASN A 683 -10.11 63.67 1.44
C ASN A 683 -10.13 62.14 1.35
N CYS A 684 -10.95 61.48 2.18
CA CYS A 684 -11.04 60.02 2.25
C CYS A 684 -11.44 59.41 0.92
N ASN A 685 -12.21 60.16 0.13
CA ASN A 685 -12.63 59.78 -1.21
C ASN A 685 -11.50 59.84 -2.23
N ALA A 686 -10.22 59.92 -1.85
CA ALA A 686 -9.11 59.52 -2.71
C ALA A 686 -9.00 57.99 -2.85
N LYS A 687 -9.18 57.27 -1.73
CA LYS A 687 -8.85 55.83 -1.61
C LYS A 687 -10.04 54.90 -1.73
N VAL A 688 -11.27 55.42 -1.72
CA VAL A 688 -12.47 54.60 -1.88
C VAL A 688 -12.42 53.92 -3.24
N ASP A 689 -12.02 52.64 -3.26
CA ASP A 689 -12.08 51.79 -4.45
C ASP A 689 -13.24 50.81 -4.32
N PHE A 690 -13.82 50.44 -5.45
CA PHE A 690 -14.80 49.38 -5.51
C PHE A 690 -14.05 48.06 -5.60
N GLN A 691 -14.02 47.27 -4.51
CA GLN A 691 -13.50 45.91 -4.57
C GLN A 691 -14.23 45.12 -5.67
N ARG A 692 -13.48 44.60 -6.63
CA ARG A 692 -13.99 43.77 -7.74
C ARG A 692 -13.48 42.35 -7.57
N CYS A 693 -14.37 41.38 -7.67
CA CYS A 693 -14.04 39.97 -7.49
C CYS A 693 -14.62 39.13 -8.61
N TYR A 694 -13.93 38.05 -8.97
CA TYR A 694 -14.54 37.01 -9.79
C TYR A 694 -15.60 36.28 -8.97
N THR A 695 -16.76 36.04 -9.56
CA THR A 695 -17.89 35.33 -8.95
C THR A 695 -18.26 34.12 -9.78
N CYS A 696 -18.15 32.92 -9.22
CA CYS A 696 -18.60 31.71 -9.89
C CYS A 696 -18.75 30.56 -8.89
N ASN A 697 -19.47 29.53 -9.32
CA ASN A 697 -19.52 28.24 -8.63
C ASN A 697 -19.25 27.16 -9.68
N SER A 698 -18.23 26.30 -9.49
CA SER A 698 -17.87 25.28 -10.47
C SER A 698 -18.96 24.24 -10.71
N ALA A 699 -19.90 24.06 -9.78
CA ALA A 699 -21.06 23.19 -9.97
C ALA A 699 -22.05 23.73 -11.04
N SER A 700 -22.15 25.05 -11.20
CA SER A 700 -23.05 25.68 -12.19
C SER A 700 -22.32 26.30 -13.38
N SER A 701 -21.10 26.79 -13.16
CA SER A 701 -20.27 27.52 -14.14
C SER A 701 -19.21 26.63 -14.82
N GLY A 702 -19.10 25.36 -14.40
CA GLY A 702 -18.19 24.38 -14.99
C GLY A 702 -16.70 24.67 -14.74
N ALA A 703 -15.84 24.06 -15.57
CA ALA A 703 -14.39 24.06 -15.40
C ALA A 703 -13.75 25.45 -15.47
N ALA A 704 -14.40 26.41 -16.13
CA ALA A 704 -13.94 27.79 -16.22
C ALA A 704 -13.77 28.44 -14.83
N CYS A 705 -14.56 28.04 -13.83
CA CYS A 705 -14.44 28.56 -12.46
C CYS A 705 -13.20 28.03 -11.70
N LEU A 706 -12.58 26.95 -12.19
CA LEU A 706 -11.46 26.28 -11.53
C LEU A 706 -10.12 26.98 -11.82
N ASN A 707 -9.96 27.49 -13.04
CA ASN A 707 -8.78 28.22 -13.50
C ASN A 707 -9.23 29.40 -14.38
N LEU A 708 -9.17 30.60 -13.80
CA LEU A 708 -9.62 31.82 -14.45
C LEU A 708 -8.49 32.32 -15.37
N GLN A 709 -8.48 31.82 -16.61
CA GLN A 709 -7.46 32.15 -17.62
C GLN A 709 -7.91 33.23 -18.62
N ASP A 710 -9.21 33.48 -18.71
CA ASP A 710 -9.78 34.47 -19.62
C ASP A 710 -10.89 35.24 -18.90
N GLY A 711 -10.92 36.57 -19.04
CA GLY A 711 -11.78 37.51 -18.29
C GLY A 711 -13.29 37.37 -18.54
N SER A 712 -13.76 36.24 -19.07
CA SER A 712 -15.14 35.91 -19.47
C SER A 712 -16.03 35.37 -18.33
N ILE A 713 -15.57 35.39 -17.08
CA ILE A 713 -16.33 34.86 -15.94
C ILE A 713 -17.09 36.02 -15.29
N ASN A 714 -18.26 35.73 -14.71
CA ASN A 714 -19.03 36.73 -13.97
C ASN A 714 -18.15 37.43 -12.93
N GLN A 715 -18.21 38.75 -12.91
CA GLN A 715 -17.50 39.60 -11.96
C GLN A 715 -18.55 40.38 -11.17
N ALA A 716 -18.26 40.67 -9.91
CA ALA A 716 -19.09 41.55 -9.11
C ALA A 716 -18.26 42.65 -8.47
N VAL A 717 -18.87 43.83 -8.39
CA VAL A 717 -18.45 44.89 -7.47
C VAL A 717 -19.05 44.58 -6.12
N CYS A 718 -18.21 44.48 -5.10
CA CYS A 718 -18.64 44.13 -3.76
C CYS A 718 -19.34 45.30 -3.07
N SER A 719 -20.43 44.99 -2.35
CA SER A 719 -21.34 45.95 -1.74
C SER A 719 -20.76 46.65 -0.51
N ASP A 720 -19.91 45.97 0.25
CA ASP A 720 -19.24 46.57 1.40
C ASP A 720 -18.01 47.39 0.94
N TYR A 721 -17.73 48.52 1.60
CA TYR A 721 -16.61 49.40 1.27
C TYR A 721 -15.25 48.79 1.65
N MET A 722 -15.20 47.88 2.63
CA MET A 722 -14.00 47.13 3.04
C MET A 722 -14.09 45.63 2.69
N ASP A 723 -14.95 45.27 1.74
CA ASP A 723 -15.08 43.87 1.31
C ASP A 723 -13.77 43.32 0.72
N THR A 724 -13.65 41.99 0.73
CA THR A 724 -12.51 41.26 0.13
C THR A 724 -13.02 40.18 -0.81
N CYS A 725 -12.17 39.72 -1.72
CA CYS A 725 -12.51 38.56 -2.55
C CYS A 725 -12.32 37.26 -1.78
N LEU A 726 -13.21 36.30 -2.03
CA LEU A 726 -13.24 34.97 -1.45
C LEU A 726 -12.98 33.90 -2.55
N THR A 727 -12.22 32.87 -2.20
CA THR A 727 -12.24 31.55 -2.87
C THR A 727 -12.43 30.47 -1.81
N ALA A 728 -13.38 29.56 -2.02
CA ALA A 728 -13.70 28.49 -1.08
C ALA A 728 -14.02 27.18 -1.80
N ILE A 729 -13.94 26.06 -1.06
CA ILE A 729 -14.44 24.75 -1.47
C ILE A 729 -15.76 24.50 -0.75
N GLY A 730 -16.83 24.29 -1.51
CA GLY A 730 -18.16 23.97 -1.01
C GLY A 730 -18.25 22.54 -0.47
N THR A 731 -19.41 22.20 0.10
CA THR A 731 -19.62 20.91 0.78
C THR A 731 -19.54 19.71 -0.15
N ASN A 732 -19.72 19.89 -1.46
CA ASN A 732 -19.63 18.83 -2.46
C ASN A 732 -18.32 18.91 -3.27
N GLY A 733 -17.32 19.64 -2.78
CA GLY A 733 -16.02 19.80 -3.42
C GLY A 733 -15.99 20.80 -4.58
N GLU A 734 -17.07 21.52 -4.82
CA GLU A 734 -17.14 22.58 -5.83
C GLU A 734 -16.33 23.83 -5.43
N THR A 735 -15.79 24.57 -6.40
CA THR A 735 -15.06 25.83 -6.16
C THR A 735 -16.00 27.00 -6.24
N ILE A 736 -16.00 27.81 -5.19
CA ILE A 736 -16.84 28.99 -5.04
C ILE A 736 -15.95 30.22 -4.99
N ARG A 737 -16.26 31.23 -5.80
CA ARG A 737 -15.58 32.52 -5.83
C ARG A 737 -16.61 33.64 -5.69
N GLY A 738 -16.27 34.70 -4.97
CA GLY A 738 -17.09 35.92 -4.93
C GLY A 738 -16.68 36.92 -3.86
N CYS A 739 -17.57 37.85 -3.51
CA CYS A 739 -17.34 38.84 -2.45
C CYS A 739 -17.52 38.21 -1.07
N ARG A 740 -16.62 38.49 -0.13
CA ARG A 740 -16.61 37.88 1.22
C ARG A 740 -17.92 38.13 1.96
N SER A 741 -18.45 39.35 1.93
CA SER A 741 -19.72 39.70 2.59
C SER A 741 -20.90 38.81 2.15
N SER A 742 -20.94 38.41 0.88
CA SER A 742 -22.02 37.59 0.31
C SER A 742 -22.02 36.15 0.83
N PHE A 743 -20.90 35.71 1.40
CA PHE A 743 -20.66 34.33 1.83
C PHE A 743 -20.37 34.22 3.33
N GLN A 744 -20.57 35.29 4.09
CA GLN A 744 -20.26 35.33 5.52
C GLN A 744 -21.10 34.35 6.35
N GLN A 745 -22.36 34.09 5.96
CA GLN A 745 -23.19 33.08 6.63
C GLN A 745 -22.75 31.64 6.30
N THR A 746 -22.33 31.38 5.07
CA THR A 746 -21.93 30.04 4.61
C THR A 746 -20.53 29.67 5.07
N PHE A 747 -19.62 30.66 5.13
CA PHE A 747 -18.25 30.50 5.60
C PHE A 747 -17.97 31.49 6.72
N PRO A 748 -18.54 31.33 7.93
CA PRO A 748 -18.39 32.31 9.02
C PRO A 748 -16.93 32.54 9.42
N THR A 749 -16.10 31.51 9.36
CA THR A 749 -14.64 31.58 9.48
C THR A 749 -14.00 31.24 8.12
N CYS A 750 -13.11 32.11 7.62
CA CYS A 750 -12.41 31.90 6.36
C CYS A 750 -10.92 32.21 6.52
N SER A 751 -10.17 31.18 6.87
CA SER A 751 -8.71 31.22 7.07
C SER A 751 -8.09 29.80 7.02
N SER A 752 -8.60 28.92 6.15
CA SER A 752 -8.30 27.47 6.15
C SER A 752 -7.87 26.93 4.77
N PHE A 753 -7.47 25.66 4.69
CA PHE A 753 -7.17 24.95 3.44
C PHE A 753 -8.34 24.89 2.44
N THR A 754 -9.57 25.18 2.89
CA THR A 754 -10.79 25.15 2.08
C THR A 754 -11.42 26.52 1.90
N CYS A 755 -10.86 27.60 2.45
CA CYS A 755 -11.36 28.96 2.27
C CYS A 755 -10.25 30.00 2.46
N GLN A 756 -10.08 30.89 1.48
CA GLN A 756 -9.13 32.01 1.51
C GLN A 756 -9.77 33.32 1.06
N THR A 757 -9.28 34.44 1.61
CA THR A 757 -9.64 35.80 1.18
C THR A 757 -8.43 36.59 0.69
N CYS A 758 -8.66 37.62 -0.13
CA CYS A 758 -7.63 38.53 -0.60
C CYS A 758 -8.23 39.92 -0.90
N ALA A 759 -7.43 40.98 -0.76
CA ALA A 759 -7.91 42.37 -0.76
C ALA A 759 -7.61 43.16 -2.05
N ASP A 760 -6.86 42.58 -3.00
CA ASP A 760 -6.62 43.23 -4.28
C ASP A 760 -7.81 42.97 -5.24
N ASN A 761 -8.04 43.86 -6.20
CA ASN A 761 -9.03 43.63 -7.24
C ASN A 761 -8.69 42.36 -8.03
N TYR A 762 -9.68 41.50 -8.24
CA TYR A 762 -9.58 40.27 -9.02
C TYR A 762 -8.53 39.25 -8.51
N CYS A 763 -8.11 39.38 -7.25
CA CYS A 763 -7.05 38.54 -6.66
C CYS A 763 -7.45 37.06 -6.52
N ASN A 764 -8.75 36.76 -6.54
CA ASN A 764 -9.28 35.41 -6.38
C ASN A 764 -9.27 34.61 -7.69
N GLN A 765 -8.19 34.68 -8.46
CA GLN A 765 -8.09 34.04 -9.79
C GLN A 765 -7.36 32.70 -9.82
N ALA A 766 -6.42 32.49 -8.88
CA ALA A 766 -5.56 31.31 -8.86
C ALA A 766 -6.33 30.02 -8.60
N VAL A 767 -5.77 28.89 -9.08
CA VAL A 767 -6.26 27.54 -8.77
C VAL A 767 -6.24 27.33 -7.26
N PHE A 768 -7.34 26.79 -6.73
CA PHE A 768 -7.53 26.57 -5.29
C PHE A 768 -8.12 25.20 -4.98
N PRO A 769 -7.59 24.48 -3.97
CA PRO A 769 -6.30 24.72 -3.31
C PRO A 769 -5.13 24.59 -4.29
N THR A 770 -3.95 25.12 -3.94
CA THR A 770 -2.76 25.07 -4.82
C THR A 770 -2.27 23.64 -5.09
N SER A 771 -2.51 22.71 -4.16
CA SER A 771 -2.16 21.29 -4.26
C SER A 771 -3.23 20.44 -4.95
N ARG A 772 -4.19 21.06 -5.64
CA ARG A 772 -5.29 20.33 -6.28
C ARG A 772 -4.76 19.38 -7.35
N ARG A 773 -5.33 18.16 -7.41
CA ARG A 773 -4.95 17.12 -8.36
C ARG A 773 -5.24 17.56 -9.80
N LEU A 774 -4.28 17.31 -10.69
CA LEU A 774 -4.43 17.42 -12.13
C LEU A 774 -4.33 16.03 -12.76
N CYS A 775 -5.26 15.71 -13.65
CA CYS A 775 -5.30 14.42 -14.36
C CYS A 775 -5.54 14.66 -15.85
N HIS A 776 -5.17 13.68 -16.68
CA HIS A 776 -5.71 13.61 -18.04
C HIS A 776 -7.19 13.28 -17.97
N GLN A 777 -8.01 14.07 -18.65
CA GLN A 777 -9.47 13.93 -18.68
C GLN A 777 -9.93 13.86 -20.14
N CYS A 778 -10.35 12.68 -20.59
CA CYS A 778 -10.79 12.46 -21.97
C CYS A 778 -11.66 11.20 -22.09
N SER A 779 -12.41 11.12 -23.18
CA SER A 779 -13.11 9.91 -23.61
C SER A 779 -12.90 9.68 -25.12
N GLY A 780 -12.75 8.42 -25.53
CA GLY A 780 -12.70 8.02 -26.94
C GLY A 780 -11.63 6.98 -27.29
N SER A 781 -11.57 6.60 -28.56
CA SER A 781 -10.71 5.52 -29.08
C SER A 781 -9.50 6.00 -29.91
N GLY A 782 -9.37 7.32 -30.13
CA GLY A 782 -8.23 7.96 -30.82
C GLY A 782 -7.20 8.48 -29.83
N ALA A 783 -6.90 9.79 -29.86
CA ALA A 783 -5.86 10.43 -29.04
C ALA A 783 -5.94 10.14 -27.52
N CYS A 784 -7.12 9.86 -26.97
CA CYS A 784 -7.27 9.50 -25.55
C CYS A 784 -6.67 8.12 -25.20
N ALA A 785 -6.57 7.23 -26.19
CA ALA A 785 -6.00 5.89 -26.06
C ALA A 785 -4.48 5.86 -26.25
N ASP A 786 -3.89 6.88 -26.87
CA ASP A 786 -2.45 6.99 -27.06
C ASP A 786 -1.74 7.39 -25.76
N SER A 787 -0.41 7.32 -25.77
CA SER A 787 0.37 7.90 -24.66
C SER A 787 0.20 9.41 -24.67
N LEU A 788 -0.13 9.98 -23.52
CA LEU A 788 -0.31 11.42 -23.37
C LEU A 788 0.95 12.05 -22.78
N THR A 789 1.27 13.27 -23.20
CA THR A 789 2.39 14.04 -22.65
C THR A 789 2.01 14.63 -21.29
N SER A 790 2.84 14.47 -20.26
CA SER A 790 2.61 15.05 -18.93
C SER A 790 3.05 16.51 -18.82
N THR A 791 2.80 17.33 -19.85
CA THR A 791 3.05 18.78 -19.83
C THR A 791 1.87 19.51 -19.18
N GLY A 792 2.15 20.55 -18.39
CA GLY A 792 1.12 21.32 -17.64
C GLY A 792 -0.04 21.83 -18.50
N ASP A 793 0.21 22.18 -19.77
CA ASP A 793 -0.79 22.71 -20.71
C ASP A 793 -1.81 21.67 -21.21
N SER A 794 -1.56 20.39 -20.96
CA SER A 794 -2.41 19.25 -21.41
C SER A 794 -3.14 18.54 -20.26
N LEU A 795 -3.00 19.04 -19.03
CA LEU A 795 -3.60 18.49 -17.83
C LEU A 795 -4.79 19.32 -17.37
N SER A 796 -5.87 18.63 -17.00
CA SER A 796 -7.08 19.27 -16.51
C SER A 796 -7.19 19.14 -14.99
N ILE A 797 -7.53 20.23 -14.32
CA ILE A 797 -7.79 20.27 -12.87
C ILE A 797 -9.01 19.41 -12.55
N CYS A 798 -8.94 18.61 -11.50
CA CYS A 798 -10.07 17.79 -11.06
C CYS A 798 -11.26 18.68 -10.64
N PRO A 799 -12.44 18.57 -11.31
CA PRO A 799 -13.56 19.49 -11.10
C PRO A 799 -14.16 19.50 -9.70
N VAL A 800 -14.11 18.35 -9.04
CA VAL A 800 -14.51 18.17 -7.64
C VAL A 800 -13.23 18.05 -6.81
N TYR A 801 -13.12 18.82 -5.74
CA TYR A 801 -11.97 18.73 -4.85
C TYR A 801 -12.12 17.55 -3.87
N SER A 802 -11.08 16.73 -3.78
CA SER A 802 -10.89 15.74 -2.71
C SER A 802 -9.41 15.73 -2.29
N ALA A 803 -9.13 15.60 -1.01
CA ALA A 803 -7.76 15.54 -0.49
C ALA A 803 -7.03 14.23 -0.88
N THR A 804 -7.80 13.17 -1.15
CA THR A 804 -7.29 11.85 -1.55
C THR A 804 -7.62 11.53 -3.01
N ASP A 805 -7.77 12.56 -3.86
CA ASP A 805 -8.16 12.38 -5.26
C ASP A 805 -7.08 11.64 -6.07
N GLU A 806 -7.53 10.73 -6.91
CA GLU A 806 -6.69 9.86 -7.74
C GLU A 806 -7.05 10.05 -9.21
N CYS A 807 -6.07 9.88 -10.10
CA CYS A 807 -6.34 9.80 -11.52
C CYS A 807 -6.69 8.36 -11.89
N TYR A 808 -7.70 8.17 -12.76
CA TYR A 808 -8.06 6.85 -13.27
C TYR A 808 -7.88 6.74 -14.79
N SER A 809 -7.76 5.51 -15.28
CA SER A 809 -7.89 5.12 -16.68
C SER A 809 -8.62 3.77 -16.77
N ILE A 810 -9.67 3.72 -17.58
CA ILE A 810 -10.47 2.51 -17.80
C ILE A 810 -10.82 2.38 -19.28
N VAL A 811 -10.87 1.14 -19.76
CA VAL A 811 -11.33 0.80 -21.11
C VAL A 811 -12.70 0.16 -21.01
N SER A 812 -13.66 0.67 -21.78
CA SER A 812 -15.00 0.10 -21.91
C SER A 812 -15.47 0.21 -23.36
N ASN A 813 -15.97 -0.88 -23.94
CA ASN A 813 -16.42 -0.93 -25.34
C ASN A 813 -15.41 -0.35 -26.35
N GLN A 814 -14.12 -0.65 -26.17
CA GLN A 814 -13.01 -0.13 -27.00
C GLN A 814 -12.82 1.41 -26.96
N ALA A 815 -13.49 2.09 -26.02
CA ALA A 815 -13.26 3.49 -25.69
C ALA A 815 -12.48 3.61 -24.37
N VAL A 816 -11.54 4.54 -24.33
CA VAL A 816 -10.75 4.85 -23.14
C VAL A 816 -11.39 6.02 -22.42
N TYR A 817 -11.52 5.91 -21.12
CA TYR A 817 -11.97 7.00 -20.25
C TYR A 817 -10.88 7.29 -19.23
N ARG A 818 -10.49 8.56 -19.15
CA ARG A 818 -9.53 9.06 -18.16
C ARG A 818 -10.17 10.19 -17.37
N GLY A 819 -9.90 10.25 -16.07
CA GLY A 819 -10.49 11.27 -15.21
C GLY A 819 -9.99 11.24 -13.78
N CYS A 820 -10.68 11.95 -12.90
CA CYS A 820 -10.42 11.97 -11.46
C CYS A 820 -11.47 11.14 -10.71
N THR A 821 -11.07 10.43 -9.66
CA THR A 821 -11.97 9.57 -8.87
C THR A 821 -12.98 10.37 -8.05
N SER A 822 -12.69 11.65 -7.77
CA SER A 822 -13.64 12.60 -7.17
C SER A 822 -14.82 12.98 -8.07
N SER A 823 -14.70 12.78 -9.38
CA SER A 823 -15.63 13.36 -10.37
C SER A 823 -16.76 12.40 -10.70
N ASN A 824 -18.00 12.89 -10.74
CA ASN A 824 -19.16 12.07 -11.13
C ASN A 824 -19.30 12.01 -12.66
N THR A 825 -18.41 11.25 -13.31
CA THR A 825 -18.40 11.02 -14.76
C THR A 825 -18.75 9.57 -15.09
N GLU A 826 -19.27 9.33 -16.30
CA GLU A 826 -19.52 7.97 -16.82
C GLU A 826 -18.27 7.08 -16.67
N GLY A 827 -17.10 7.61 -17.00
CA GLY A 827 -15.83 6.89 -16.87
C GLY A 827 -15.50 6.49 -15.42
N ASN A 828 -15.80 7.33 -14.43
CA ASN A 828 -15.58 7.00 -13.03
C ASN A 828 -16.59 5.95 -12.54
N THR A 829 -17.85 6.03 -12.98
CA THR A 829 -18.84 4.99 -12.71
C THR A 829 -18.39 3.63 -13.26
N LEU A 830 -17.92 3.60 -14.51
CA LEU A 830 -17.36 2.39 -15.12
C LEU A 830 -16.12 1.89 -14.38
N CYS A 831 -15.22 2.79 -14.01
CA CYS A 831 -14.01 2.49 -13.25
C CYS A 831 -14.33 1.82 -11.90
N ASN A 832 -15.29 2.36 -11.15
CA ASN A 832 -15.68 1.81 -9.85
C ASN A 832 -16.38 0.45 -9.97
N ALA A 833 -17.13 0.21 -11.06
CA ALA A 833 -17.73 -1.08 -11.34
C ALA A 833 -16.71 -2.14 -11.82
N ALA A 834 -15.62 -1.72 -12.46
CA ALA A 834 -14.64 -2.59 -13.09
C ALA A 834 -13.59 -3.19 -12.12
N GLY A 835 -13.53 -2.72 -10.87
CA GLY A 835 -12.57 -3.21 -9.88
C GLY A 835 -11.12 -3.12 -10.38
N ASN A 836 -10.42 -4.24 -10.40
CA ASN A 836 -9.00 -4.34 -10.82
C ASN A 836 -8.75 -3.95 -12.28
N ASN A 837 -9.79 -3.93 -13.13
CA ASN A 837 -9.65 -3.52 -14.53
C ASN A 837 -9.59 -1.98 -14.68
N CYS A 838 -9.87 -1.22 -13.61
CA CYS A 838 -9.62 0.22 -13.57
C CYS A 838 -8.25 0.52 -12.95
N VAL A 839 -7.39 1.16 -13.73
CA VAL A 839 -6.08 1.59 -13.24
C VAL A 839 -6.22 2.96 -12.57
N LYS A 840 -5.89 3.02 -11.27
CA LYS A 840 -5.88 4.26 -10.47
C LYS A 840 -4.45 4.58 -10.05
N CYS A 841 -4.12 5.87 -9.94
CA CYS A 841 -2.82 6.33 -9.49
C CYS A 841 -2.91 7.67 -8.76
N SER A 842 -2.03 7.86 -7.79
CA SER A 842 -1.93 9.07 -6.96
C SER A 842 -0.51 9.63 -6.87
N THR A 843 0.47 8.97 -7.50
CA THR A 843 1.91 9.25 -7.37
C THR A 843 2.34 10.61 -7.91
N ALA A 844 1.66 11.15 -8.94
CA ALA A 844 1.96 12.45 -9.53
C ALA A 844 0.75 13.04 -10.27
N ASN A 845 0.78 14.35 -10.59
CA ASN A 845 -0.17 14.94 -11.53
C ASN A 845 -0.01 14.29 -12.92
N GLY A 846 -1.13 13.96 -13.56
CA GLY A 846 -1.10 13.31 -14.87
C GLY A 846 -0.53 11.89 -14.88
N CYS A 847 -0.49 11.19 -13.74
CA CYS A 847 0.02 9.81 -13.66
C CYS A 847 -0.76 8.82 -14.54
N ASN A 848 -1.97 9.20 -14.98
CA ASN A 848 -2.80 8.43 -15.88
C ASN A 848 -2.48 8.71 -17.37
N SER A 849 -1.20 8.83 -17.73
CA SER A 849 -0.72 9.19 -19.08
C SER A 849 -0.33 8.01 -19.97
N ALA A 850 -0.16 6.81 -19.39
CA ALA A 850 0.28 5.62 -20.10
C ALA A 850 -0.69 5.26 -21.25
N ALA A 851 -0.15 4.82 -22.39
CA ALA A 851 -0.96 4.36 -23.51
C ALA A 851 -1.93 3.26 -23.07
N ALA A 852 -3.18 3.36 -23.53
CA ALA A 852 -4.22 2.38 -23.19
C ALA A 852 -4.13 1.10 -24.03
N LYS A 853 -3.27 1.10 -25.06
CA LYS A 853 -2.96 -0.05 -25.92
C LYS A 853 -1.48 -0.35 -25.88
N SER A 854 -1.15 -1.63 -25.85
CA SER A 854 0.21 -2.12 -26.02
C SER A 854 0.22 -3.28 -27.01
N ALA A 855 1.32 -3.43 -27.75
CA ALA A 855 1.48 -4.54 -28.68
C ALA A 855 1.54 -5.86 -27.88
N PRO A 856 0.92 -6.94 -28.39
CA PRO A 856 0.92 -8.24 -27.73
C PRO A 856 2.34 -8.76 -27.55
N THR A 857 2.66 -9.32 -26.40
CA THR A 857 3.99 -9.90 -26.11
C THR A 857 3.95 -11.42 -26.00
N LEU A 858 2.75 -11.98 -25.80
CA LEU A 858 2.57 -13.41 -25.64
C LEU A 858 2.59 -14.14 -26.99
N SER A 859 3.20 -15.32 -27.00
CA SER A 859 3.08 -16.30 -28.08
C SER A 859 2.35 -17.54 -27.60
N CYS A 860 1.36 -18.01 -28.35
CA CYS A 860 0.56 -19.18 -28.01
C CYS A 860 0.55 -20.20 -29.15
N VAL A 861 0.36 -21.48 -28.82
CA VAL A 861 0.04 -22.49 -29.83
C VAL A 861 -1.38 -22.24 -30.34
N LYS A 862 -1.56 -22.24 -31.67
CA LYS A 862 -2.84 -21.98 -32.33
C LYS A 862 -3.23 -23.20 -33.19
N CYS A 863 -4.33 -23.87 -32.87
CA CYS A 863 -4.88 -24.97 -33.67
C CYS A 863 -6.41 -25.03 -33.53
N ALA A 864 -7.08 -25.55 -34.57
CA ALA A 864 -8.53 -25.59 -34.69
C ALA A 864 -9.09 -26.98 -34.39
N ALA A 865 -10.41 -27.06 -34.12
CA ALA A 865 -11.10 -28.31 -33.77
C ALA A 865 -11.12 -29.40 -34.85
N THR A 866 -10.65 -29.11 -36.07
CA THR A 866 -10.50 -30.10 -37.14
C THR A 866 -9.13 -30.76 -37.13
N ASP A 867 -8.18 -30.24 -36.35
CA ASP A 867 -6.82 -30.74 -36.29
C ASP A 867 -6.68 -31.78 -35.18
N VAL A 868 -6.59 -33.05 -35.55
CA VAL A 868 -6.41 -34.15 -34.58
C VAL A 868 -5.11 -34.03 -33.79
N ALA A 869 -4.10 -33.34 -34.31
CA ALA A 869 -2.86 -33.06 -33.58
C ALA A 869 -3.07 -32.10 -32.40
N CYS A 870 -4.16 -31.33 -32.39
CA CYS A 870 -4.46 -30.36 -31.34
C CYS A 870 -4.74 -31.01 -29.96
N LEU A 871 -5.12 -32.30 -29.95
CA LEU A 871 -5.22 -33.11 -28.73
C LEU A 871 -3.86 -33.50 -28.14
N TRP A 872 -2.80 -33.44 -28.92
CA TRP A 872 -1.47 -33.85 -28.48
C TRP A 872 -0.70 -32.66 -27.89
N GLY A 873 0.47 -32.94 -27.32
CA GLY A 873 1.39 -31.95 -26.83
C GLY A 873 2.09 -31.19 -27.96
N PHE A 874 2.60 -30.00 -27.66
CA PHE A 874 3.38 -29.20 -28.61
C PHE A 874 4.70 -28.76 -27.97
N SER A 875 5.73 -28.58 -28.79
CA SER A 875 6.92 -27.84 -28.36
C SER A 875 6.60 -26.35 -28.21
N ASN A 876 7.20 -25.69 -27.21
CA ASN A 876 7.11 -24.24 -27.03
C ASN A 876 7.56 -23.46 -28.27
N SER A 877 8.45 -24.02 -29.10
CA SER A 877 8.95 -23.39 -30.33
C SER A 877 7.87 -23.21 -31.42
N VAL A 878 6.72 -23.90 -31.30
CA VAL A 878 5.61 -23.81 -32.25
C VAL A 878 4.67 -22.64 -31.92
N ALA A 879 4.80 -22.06 -30.73
CA ALA A 879 3.98 -20.93 -30.32
C ALA A 879 4.23 -19.71 -31.22
N THR A 880 3.14 -19.09 -31.68
CA THR A 880 3.20 -17.89 -32.53
C THR A 880 2.64 -16.69 -31.79
N ARG A 881 3.20 -15.50 -32.08
CA ARG A 881 2.78 -14.26 -31.43
C ARG A 881 1.28 -14.02 -31.59
N CYS A 882 0.62 -13.62 -30.52
CA CYS A 882 -0.74 -13.12 -30.57
C CYS A 882 -0.80 -11.83 -31.41
N THR A 883 -2.00 -11.50 -31.90
CA THR A 883 -2.17 -10.44 -32.91
C THR A 883 -2.97 -9.24 -32.43
N SER A 884 -3.90 -9.45 -31.50
CA SER A 884 -4.72 -8.37 -30.93
C SER A 884 -3.92 -7.51 -29.94
N ASP A 885 -4.13 -6.19 -29.99
CA ASP A 885 -3.57 -5.26 -29.00
C ASP A 885 -4.06 -5.61 -27.58
N VAL A 886 -3.15 -5.45 -26.61
CA VAL A 886 -3.45 -5.62 -25.19
C VAL A 886 -3.89 -4.28 -24.62
N TRP A 887 -5.15 -4.22 -24.21
CA TRP A 887 -5.75 -3.04 -23.61
C TRP A 887 -5.38 -2.93 -22.14
N LEU A 888 -5.25 -1.70 -21.65
CA LEU A 888 -5.04 -1.38 -20.24
C LEU A 888 -6.10 -2.06 -19.36
N GLY A 889 -5.66 -2.74 -18.30
CA GLY A 889 -6.52 -3.50 -17.40
C GLY A 889 -6.95 -4.88 -17.95
N SER A 890 -6.51 -5.26 -19.17
CA SER A 890 -6.72 -6.61 -19.71
C SER A 890 -5.43 -7.44 -19.62
N GLN A 891 -5.56 -8.74 -19.40
CA GLN A 891 -4.44 -9.67 -19.38
C GLN A 891 -4.46 -10.56 -20.63
N GLU A 892 -3.34 -10.58 -21.36
CA GLU A 892 -3.14 -11.51 -22.47
C GLU A 892 -2.87 -12.91 -21.93
N THR A 893 -3.66 -13.90 -22.39
CA THR A 893 -3.54 -15.30 -21.96
C THR A 893 -3.66 -16.26 -23.15
N CYS A 894 -2.97 -17.40 -23.06
CA CYS A 894 -3.24 -18.52 -23.97
C CYS A 894 -4.40 -19.34 -23.44
N PHE A 895 -5.10 -20.05 -24.32
CA PHE A 895 -6.14 -20.99 -23.94
C PHE A 895 -6.01 -22.33 -24.65
N ARG A 896 -6.61 -23.36 -24.05
CA ARG A 896 -6.89 -24.67 -24.66
C ARG A 896 -8.27 -25.19 -24.23
N ILE A 897 -9.01 -25.79 -25.15
CA ILE A 897 -10.37 -26.33 -24.93
C ILE A 897 -10.49 -27.69 -25.66
N PRO A 898 -10.93 -28.77 -25.00
CA PRO A 898 -11.25 -30.01 -25.68
C PRO A 898 -12.54 -29.86 -26.52
N SER A 899 -12.56 -30.41 -27.74
CA SER A 899 -13.68 -30.28 -28.68
C SER A 899 -13.92 -31.60 -29.41
N GLY A 900 -14.76 -32.47 -28.83
CA GLY A 900 -15.09 -33.77 -29.42
C GLY A 900 -13.85 -34.66 -29.55
N THR A 901 -13.48 -35.02 -30.79
CA THR A 901 -12.30 -35.81 -31.12
C THR A 901 -11.04 -34.97 -31.41
N SER A 902 -11.05 -33.68 -31.05
CA SER A 902 -9.94 -32.74 -31.23
C SER A 902 -9.89 -31.75 -30.03
N ALA A 903 -9.09 -30.69 -30.13
CA ALA A 903 -9.07 -29.55 -29.22
C ALA A 903 -8.96 -28.24 -30.02
N ILE A 904 -9.12 -27.11 -29.33
CA ILE A 904 -8.88 -25.77 -29.86
C ILE A 904 -7.86 -25.09 -28.95
N ARG A 905 -6.86 -24.44 -29.52
CA ARG A 905 -5.84 -23.67 -28.79
C ARG A 905 -5.67 -22.30 -29.44
N GLY A 906 -5.41 -21.27 -28.64
CA GLY A 906 -5.19 -19.93 -29.17
C GLY A 906 -4.91 -18.88 -28.11
N CYS A 907 -4.88 -17.61 -28.53
CA CYS A 907 -4.80 -16.46 -27.63
C CYS A 907 -6.22 -15.98 -27.30
N THR A 908 -6.49 -15.69 -26.03
CA THR A 908 -7.82 -15.26 -25.58
C THR A 908 -8.24 -13.93 -26.21
N LEU A 909 -7.31 -13.00 -26.42
CA LEU A 909 -7.59 -11.70 -27.06
C LEU A 909 -7.75 -11.78 -28.58
N ASP A 910 -7.16 -12.78 -29.24
CA ASP A 910 -7.38 -13.02 -30.67
C ASP A 910 -8.79 -13.61 -30.92
N ASN A 911 -9.33 -14.37 -29.94
CA ASN A 911 -10.60 -15.09 -30.05
C ASN A 911 -11.43 -15.00 -28.75
N PRO A 912 -11.95 -13.81 -28.40
CA PRO A 912 -12.52 -13.53 -27.07
C PRO A 912 -13.78 -14.34 -26.73
N THR A 913 -14.52 -14.83 -27.73
CA THR A 913 -15.75 -15.60 -27.52
C THR A 913 -15.50 -17.09 -27.31
N GLN A 914 -14.30 -17.59 -27.63
CA GLN A 914 -14.04 -19.02 -27.57
C GLN A 914 -13.72 -19.51 -26.16
N CYS A 915 -13.16 -18.65 -25.31
CA CYS A 915 -12.81 -18.98 -23.93
C CYS A 915 -13.34 -17.93 -22.94
N PRO A 916 -14.67 -17.87 -22.72
CA PRO A 916 -15.27 -16.93 -21.78
C PRO A 916 -14.88 -17.23 -20.33
N ASP A 917 -14.89 -16.21 -19.49
CA ASP A 917 -14.63 -16.35 -18.05
C ASP A 917 -15.69 -17.27 -17.39
N GLY A 918 -15.23 -18.18 -16.54
CA GLY A 918 -16.07 -19.19 -15.89
C GLY A 918 -16.36 -20.45 -16.71
N SER A 919 -15.79 -20.59 -17.92
CA SER A 919 -15.85 -21.83 -18.68
C SER A 919 -15.04 -22.94 -17.98
N SER A 920 -15.71 -24.01 -17.54
CA SER A 920 -15.06 -25.16 -16.90
C SER A 920 -14.27 -26.04 -17.87
N THR A 921 -14.52 -25.93 -19.17
CA THR A 921 -13.82 -26.68 -20.23
C THR A 921 -12.66 -25.90 -20.83
N CYS A 922 -12.55 -24.59 -20.56
CA CYS A 922 -11.46 -23.77 -21.05
C CYS A 922 -10.36 -23.59 -20.01
N THR A 923 -9.14 -24.02 -20.33
CA THR A 923 -7.96 -23.76 -19.51
C THR A 923 -7.21 -22.55 -20.06
N LYS A 924 -7.06 -21.50 -19.24
CA LYS A 924 -6.24 -20.32 -19.54
C LYS A 924 -4.87 -20.46 -18.86
N CYS A 925 -3.84 -19.87 -19.46
CA CYS A 925 -2.52 -19.79 -18.85
C CYS A 925 -1.77 -18.54 -19.31
N THR A 926 -0.75 -18.17 -18.54
CA THR A 926 0.17 -17.07 -18.81
C THR A 926 1.55 -17.63 -19.17
N GLY A 927 2.29 -16.92 -20.03
CA GLY A 927 3.61 -17.34 -20.49
C GLY A 927 3.66 -17.93 -21.91
N ASN A 928 4.78 -17.74 -22.59
CA ASN A 928 4.93 -18.16 -24.00
C ASN A 928 4.80 -19.67 -24.13
N GLY A 929 3.91 -20.13 -25.01
CA GLY A 929 3.67 -21.55 -25.24
C GLY A 929 3.08 -22.29 -24.04
N CYS A 930 2.52 -21.60 -23.03
CA CYS A 930 1.99 -22.28 -21.83
C CYS A 930 0.82 -23.24 -22.13
N ASN A 931 0.17 -23.10 -23.30
CA ASN A 931 -0.92 -23.95 -23.74
C ASN A 931 -0.43 -25.16 -24.55
N THR A 932 0.71 -25.74 -24.22
CA THR A 932 1.33 -26.89 -24.92
C THR A 932 0.95 -28.26 -24.36
N ALA A 933 0.43 -28.35 -23.13
CA ALA A 933 0.14 -29.63 -22.48
C ALA A 933 -0.82 -30.52 -23.29
N THR A 934 -0.58 -31.83 -23.29
CA THR A 934 -1.38 -32.81 -24.04
C THR A 934 -2.76 -33.07 -23.42
N TYR A 935 -3.77 -33.37 -24.25
CA TYR A 935 -5.06 -33.95 -23.87
C TYR A 935 -5.12 -35.48 -24.12
N LYS A 936 -4.31 -35.99 -25.04
CA LYS A 936 -4.25 -37.42 -25.41
C LYS A 936 -2.82 -37.94 -25.29
N ARG A 937 -2.65 -39.07 -24.62
CA ARG A 937 -1.41 -39.86 -24.65
C ARG A 937 -1.61 -41.06 -25.57
N GLN A 938 -0.53 -41.51 -26.21
CA GLN A 938 -0.53 -42.79 -26.91
C GLN A 938 -0.76 -43.91 -25.90
N GLN A 939 -1.52 -44.95 -26.27
CA GLN A 939 -1.64 -46.16 -25.47
C GLN A 939 -0.95 -47.33 -26.16
N CYS A 940 -0.09 -48.08 -25.45
CA CYS A 940 0.66 -49.22 -25.97
C CYS A 940 0.72 -50.35 -24.96
N LEU A 941 0.87 -51.59 -25.43
CA LEU A 941 1.21 -52.72 -24.57
C LEU A 941 2.66 -52.55 -24.08
N LEU A 942 2.89 -52.69 -22.77
CA LEU A 942 4.19 -52.48 -22.12
C LEU A 942 4.63 -53.77 -21.44
N CYS A 943 5.64 -54.45 -22.00
CA CYS A 943 6.20 -55.65 -21.39
C CYS A 943 7.60 -55.97 -21.91
N SER A 944 8.33 -56.78 -21.16
CA SER A 944 9.57 -57.40 -21.61
C SER A 944 9.64 -58.86 -21.18
N SER A 945 10.02 -59.75 -22.09
CA SER A 945 10.13 -61.19 -21.80
C SER A 945 11.27 -61.56 -20.84
N THR A 946 12.07 -60.58 -20.40
CA THR A 946 13.10 -60.75 -19.34
C THR A 946 12.66 -60.19 -17.99
N THR A 947 11.52 -59.50 -17.92
CA THR A 947 10.97 -59.00 -16.66
C THR A 947 10.31 -60.15 -15.92
N ASN A 948 10.64 -60.33 -14.63
CA ASN A 948 10.10 -61.40 -13.80
C ASN A 948 8.56 -61.38 -13.79
N GLY A 949 7.94 -62.49 -14.22
CA GLY A 949 6.48 -62.61 -14.34
C GLY A 949 5.88 -62.11 -15.67
N GLN A 950 6.72 -61.76 -16.66
CA GLN A 950 6.29 -61.33 -18.01
C GLN A 950 6.82 -62.26 -19.11
N ASP A 951 7.11 -63.52 -18.79
CA ASP A 951 7.71 -64.50 -19.72
C ASP A 951 6.86 -64.71 -21.00
N ASN A 952 5.55 -64.45 -20.91
CA ASN A 952 4.60 -64.56 -22.02
C ASN A 952 4.47 -63.29 -22.89
N CYS A 953 5.26 -62.23 -22.65
CA CYS A 953 5.24 -60.97 -23.42
C CYS A 953 5.37 -61.18 -24.95
N GLY A 954 6.09 -62.21 -25.38
CA GLY A 954 6.23 -62.59 -26.79
C GLY A 954 5.15 -63.52 -27.33
N SER A 955 4.58 -64.40 -26.50
CA SER A 955 3.68 -65.48 -26.91
C SER A 955 2.19 -65.17 -26.74
N GLU A 956 1.81 -64.39 -25.73
CA GLU A 956 0.42 -64.11 -25.36
C GLU A 956 0.19 -62.61 -25.11
N PRO A 957 0.37 -61.76 -26.15
CA PRO A 957 0.21 -60.32 -26.02
C PRO A 957 -1.20 -59.88 -25.58
N ASP A 958 -2.23 -60.68 -25.86
CA ASP A 958 -3.63 -60.43 -25.48
C ASP A 958 -3.86 -60.45 -23.96
N GLU A 959 -2.91 -61.00 -23.17
CA GLU A 959 -2.98 -60.97 -21.70
C GLU A 959 -2.57 -59.61 -21.11
N TYR A 960 -1.98 -58.73 -21.92
CA TYR A 960 -1.57 -57.40 -21.52
C TYR A 960 -2.62 -56.36 -21.94
N THR A 961 -2.81 -55.33 -21.13
CA THR A 961 -3.66 -54.20 -21.48
C THR A 961 -2.81 -53.00 -21.91
N ALA A 962 -3.28 -52.27 -22.92
CA ALA A 962 -2.60 -51.07 -23.36
C ALA A 962 -2.62 -50.01 -22.24
N ALA A 963 -1.45 -49.45 -21.94
CA ALA A 963 -1.26 -48.43 -20.93
C ALA A 963 -0.81 -47.10 -21.58
N ASP A 964 -1.10 -45.99 -20.92
CA ASP A 964 -0.65 -44.66 -21.36
C ASP A 964 0.88 -44.61 -21.39
N CYS A 965 1.42 -44.17 -22.52
CA CYS A 965 2.83 -43.90 -22.69
C CYS A 965 3.31 -42.75 -21.80
N SER A 966 4.58 -42.81 -21.40
CA SER A 966 5.13 -41.91 -20.40
C SER A 966 5.38 -40.48 -20.91
N GLY A 967 5.38 -39.50 -19.98
CA GLY A 967 5.70 -38.10 -20.22
C GLY A 967 4.55 -37.22 -20.78
N ASP A 968 4.49 -35.96 -20.34
CA ASP A 968 3.45 -34.98 -20.69
C ASP A 968 3.63 -34.31 -22.06
N ASP A 969 4.82 -34.47 -22.64
CA ASP A 969 5.32 -33.86 -23.88
C ASP A 969 5.23 -34.82 -25.08
N GLN A 970 4.13 -35.55 -25.21
CA GLN A 970 3.88 -36.37 -26.40
C GLN A 970 3.38 -35.50 -27.55
N THR A 971 4.22 -35.21 -28.55
CA THR A 971 3.75 -34.55 -29.76
C THR A 971 3.02 -35.52 -30.67
N TYR A 972 2.20 -35.00 -31.59
CA TYR A 972 1.52 -35.85 -32.57
C TYR A 972 2.50 -36.69 -33.41
N ALA A 973 3.72 -36.20 -33.64
CA ALA A 973 4.75 -36.90 -34.43
C ALA A 973 5.42 -38.06 -33.67
N ASP A 974 5.42 -38.01 -32.34
CA ASP A 974 6.07 -39.01 -31.47
C ASP A 974 5.15 -40.18 -31.12
N ARG A 975 3.91 -40.18 -31.65
CA ARG A 975 2.92 -41.21 -31.37
C ARG A 975 3.36 -42.57 -31.91
N GLY A 976 2.76 -43.61 -31.35
CA GLY A 976 2.89 -44.99 -31.82
C GLY A 976 3.55 -45.93 -30.83
N CYS A 977 3.44 -47.21 -31.15
CA CYS A 977 3.90 -48.35 -30.35
C CYS A 977 4.91 -49.17 -31.15
N TYR A 978 5.77 -49.91 -30.45
CA TYR A 978 6.72 -50.81 -31.07
C TYR A 978 6.69 -52.22 -30.45
N VAL A 979 7.19 -53.19 -31.21
CA VAL A 979 7.60 -54.52 -30.78
C VAL A 979 9.01 -54.76 -31.30
N HIS A 980 9.98 -54.93 -30.41
CA HIS A 980 11.38 -55.20 -30.75
C HIS A 980 11.78 -56.59 -30.25
N VAL A 981 12.52 -57.33 -31.08
CA VAL A 981 13.14 -58.61 -30.76
C VAL A 981 14.65 -58.41 -30.90
N ASP A 982 15.39 -58.50 -29.81
CA ASP A 982 16.84 -58.39 -29.85
C ASP A 982 17.54 -59.68 -30.32
N ASP A 983 18.86 -59.61 -30.53
CA ASP A 983 19.68 -60.71 -31.02
C ASP A 983 19.64 -61.97 -30.13
N ASP A 984 19.31 -61.79 -28.84
CA ASP A 984 19.15 -62.87 -27.87
C ASP A 984 17.70 -63.43 -27.83
N GLY A 985 16.81 -62.89 -28.67
CA GLY A 985 15.41 -63.30 -28.79
C GLY A 985 14.47 -62.71 -27.74
N VAL A 986 14.91 -61.70 -26.98
CA VAL A 986 14.09 -61.01 -25.98
C VAL A 986 13.10 -60.10 -26.67
N VAL A 987 11.82 -60.25 -26.32
CA VAL A 987 10.74 -59.41 -26.85
C VAL A 987 10.50 -58.24 -25.91
N ARG A 988 10.47 -57.02 -26.47
CA ARG A 988 10.13 -55.78 -25.77
C ARG A 988 8.99 -55.07 -26.51
N ARG A 989 7.96 -54.69 -25.76
CA ARG A 989 6.84 -53.89 -26.26
C ARG A 989 6.82 -52.56 -25.51
N GLY A 990 6.68 -51.48 -26.25
CA GLY A 990 6.72 -50.16 -25.66
C GLY A 990 6.22 -49.06 -26.58
N CYS A 991 6.38 -47.83 -26.11
CA CYS A 991 5.99 -46.63 -26.83
C CYS A 991 7.15 -46.13 -27.70
N ALA A 992 6.83 -45.67 -28.90
CA ALA A 992 7.80 -45.17 -29.87
C ALA A 992 8.58 -43.93 -29.37
N LYS A 993 7.97 -43.14 -28.48
CA LYS A 993 8.62 -42.00 -27.83
C LYS A 993 9.73 -42.41 -26.84
N ASP A 994 9.61 -43.60 -26.24
CA ASP A 994 10.50 -44.04 -25.16
C ASP A 994 11.78 -44.71 -25.70
N ILE A 995 11.95 -44.77 -27.01
CA ILE A 995 13.13 -45.34 -27.69
C ILE A 995 13.90 -44.27 -28.44
N ASP A 996 15.21 -44.50 -28.62
CA ASP A 996 16.06 -43.57 -29.34
C ASP A 996 15.74 -43.51 -30.85
N ASN A 997 16.25 -42.48 -31.53
CA ASN A 997 16.00 -42.26 -32.95
C ASN A 997 16.52 -43.38 -33.85
N GLN A 998 17.55 -44.12 -33.44
CA GLN A 998 18.12 -45.20 -34.23
C GLN A 998 17.20 -46.41 -34.20
N LEU A 999 16.78 -46.83 -33.01
CA LEU A 999 15.82 -47.91 -32.84
C LEU A 999 14.45 -47.55 -33.43
N LEU A 1000 13.98 -46.31 -33.24
CA LEU A 1000 12.75 -45.85 -33.86
C LEU A 1000 12.81 -45.90 -35.40
N SER A 1001 13.95 -45.59 -35.99
CA SER A 1001 14.16 -45.69 -37.44
C SER A 1001 14.13 -47.15 -37.90
N GLN A 1002 14.74 -48.06 -37.14
CA GLN A 1002 14.68 -49.51 -37.41
C GLN A 1002 13.25 -50.03 -37.34
N CYS A 1003 12.49 -49.68 -36.30
CA CYS A 1003 11.09 -50.11 -36.15
C CYS A 1003 10.17 -49.55 -37.23
N LYS A 1004 10.52 -48.40 -37.84
CA LYS A 1004 9.80 -47.80 -38.97
C LYS A 1004 10.25 -48.33 -40.32
N ASP A 1005 11.34 -49.10 -40.39
CA ASP A 1005 11.78 -49.75 -41.61
C ASP A 1005 10.93 -51.00 -41.85
N ALA A 1006 10.25 -51.05 -43.00
CA ALA A 1006 9.38 -52.17 -43.34
C ALA A 1006 10.15 -53.45 -43.69
N ASP A 1007 11.44 -53.33 -44.00
CA ASP A 1007 12.31 -54.45 -44.37
C ASP A 1007 13.04 -55.05 -43.15
N ASP A 1008 12.94 -54.42 -41.98
CA ASP A 1008 13.53 -54.91 -40.73
C ASP A 1008 12.52 -55.76 -39.94
N GLU A 1009 12.74 -57.07 -39.88
CA GLU A 1009 11.87 -57.99 -39.15
C GLU A 1009 12.12 -58.02 -37.64
N SER A 1010 13.21 -57.40 -37.16
CA SER A 1010 13.58 -57.37 -35.74
C SER A 1010 12.78 -56.34 -34.94
N CYS A 1011 12.21 -55.33 -35.59
CA CYS A 1011 11.34 -54.37 -34.94
C CYS A 1011 10.13 -53.96 -35.80
N ARG A 1012 8.96 -53.79 -35.18
CA ARG A 1012 7.74 -53.32 -35.84
C ARG A 1012 7.15 -52.11 -35.15
N TYR A 1013 6.67 -51.15 -35.92
CA TYR A 1013 6.01 -49.93 -35.47
C TYR A 1013 4.55 -49.82 -35.93
N CYS A 1014 3.73 -49.16 -35.13
CA CYS A 1014 2.34 -48.84 -35.48
C CYS A 1014 1.80 -47.64 -34.71
N GLU A 1015 0.71 -47.02 -35.19
CA GLU A 1015 0.22 -45.73 -34.67
C GLU A 1015 -1.11 -45.78 -33.91
N ALA A 1016 -1.84 -46.90 -33.97
CA ALA A 1016 -3.12 -47.03 -33.28
C ALA A 1016 -2.92 -47.38 -31.79
N ASP A 1017 -3.87 -47.02 -30.93
CA ASP A 1017 -3.80 -47.38 -29.52
C ASP A 1017 -3.83 -48.90 -29.34
N GLY A 1018 -2.88 -49.45 -28.58
CA GLY A 1018 -2.75 -50.89 -28.31
C GLY A 1018 -2.37 -51.75 -29.52
N CYS A 1019 -1.93 -51.15 -30.63
CA CYS A 1019 -1.70 -51.87 -31.87
C CYS A 1019 -0.55 -52.88 -31.82
N ASN A 1020 0.33 -52.79 -30.84
CA ASN A 1020 1.49 -53.67 -30.72
C ASN A 1020 1.12 -55.02 -30.09
N ASP A 1021 0.05 -55.67 -30.54
CA ASP A 1021 -0.55 -56.92 -30.00
C ASP A 1021 -0.14 -58.19 -30.77
N TRP A 1022 0.80 -58.09 -31.71
CA TRP A 1022 1.20 -59.25 -32.52
C TRP A 1022 2.17 -60.19 -31.81
N PRO A 1023 2.08 -61.52 -31.95
CA PRO A 1023 3.09 -62.46 -31.45
C PRO A 1023 4.49 -62.20 -32.06
N ALA A 1024 5.56 -62.33 -31.27
CA ALA A 1024 6.94 -62.05 -31.69
C ALA A 1024 7.98 -62.97 -31.01
N GLY A 1025 9.16 -63.15 -31.61
CA GLY A 1025 10.24 -64.03 -31.10
C GLY A 1025 10.10 -65.50 -31.51
N ALA A 1026 10.74 -66.41 -30.76
CA ALA A 1026 10.73 -67.86 -31.04
C ALA A 1026 9.32 -68.50 -31.03
N SER A 1027 8.34 -67.85 -30.38
CA SER A 1027 6.93 -68.22 -30.37
C SER A 1027 6.19 -67.89 -31.68
N ALA A 1028 6.65 -66.92 -32.47
CA ALA A 1028 6.10 -66.67 -33.82
C ALA A 1028 6.35 -67.88 -34.74
N ILE A 1029 7.49 -68.56 -34.57
CA ILE A 1029 7.83 -69.80 -35.29
C ILE A 1029 6.88 -70.95 -34.88
N GLN A 1030 6.39 -70.97 -33.63
CA GLN A 1030 5.38 -71.94 -33.18
C GLN A 1030 3.99 -71.65 -33.76
N ALA A 1031 3.57 -70.39 -33.88
CA ALA A 1031 2.32 -70.02 -34.54
C ALA A 1031 2.33 -70.37 -36.04
N PHE A 1032 3.46 -70.20 -36.73
CA PHE A 1032 3.64 -70.66 -38.11
C PHE A 1032 3.69 -72.20 -38.23
N SER A 1033 4.25 -72.90 -37.25
CA SER A 1033 4.25 -74.38 -37.25
C SER A 1033 2.88 -74.99 -36.97
N ALA A 1034 2.03 -74.34 -36.17
CA ALA A 1034 0.64 -74.75 -35.97
C ALA A 1034 -0.23 -74.49 -37.22
N ALA A 1035 -0.02 -73.37 -37.92
CA ALA A 1035 -0.71 -73.07 -39.18
C ALA A 1035 -0.25 -73.99 -40.34
N ALA A 1036 1.04 -74.34 -40.40
CA ALA A 1036 1.58 -75.29 -41.39
C ALA A 1036 1.13 -76.74 -41.12
N VAL A 1037 0.98 -77.15 -39.85
CA VAL A 1037 0.43 -78.46 -39.49
C VAL A 1037 -1.09 -78.54 -39.71
N LEU A 1038 -1.82 -77.43 -39.57
CA LEU A 1038 -3.24 -77.36 -39.94
C LEU A 1038 -3.46 -77.42 -41.47
N LEU A 1039 -2.57 -76.82 -42.27
CA LEU A 1039 -2.62 -76.90 -43.74
C LEU A 1039 -2.28 -78.29 -44.28
N ILE A 1040 -1.41 -79.06 -43.61
CA ILE A 1040 -1.12 -80.45 -43.98
C ILE A 1040 -2.22 -81.42 -43.51
N ALA A 1041 -2.94 -81.11 -42.42
CA ALA A 1041 -4.08 -81.91 -41.96
C ALA A 1041 -5.36 -81.74 -42.80
N VAL A 1042 -5.51 -80.62 -43.53
CA VAL A 1042 -6.68 -80.37 -44.41
C VAL A 1042 -6.48 -80.91 -45.83
N ALA A 1043 -5.24 -81.14 -46.28
CA ALA A 1043 -4.97 -81.75 -47.59
C ALA A 1043 -5.10 -83.30 -47.62
N GLY A 1044 -5.23 -83.96 -46.46
CA GLY A 1044 -5.29 -85.42 -46.35
C GLY A 1044 -6.69 -86.06 -46.39
N LYS A 1045 -7.76 -85.30 -46.62
CA LYS A 1045 -9.17 -85.81 -46.60
C LYS A 1045 -9.95 -85.61 -47.89
N PHE A 1046 -9.27 -85.64 -49.05
CA PHE A 1046 -9.91 -85.67 -50.38
C PHE A 1046 -9.43 -86.83 -51.29
N PHE A 1047 -9.09 -87.99 -50.72
CA PHE A 1047 -9.05 -89.26 -51.45
C PHE A 1047 -9.67 -90.40 -50.61
N HIS A 1048 -10.99 -90.36 -50.41
CA HIS A 1048 -11.94 -91.39 -50.87
C HIS A 1048 -13.38 -90.96 -50.60
#